data_AF-A0A419JAL9-F1
#
_entry.id   AF-A0A419JAL9-F1
#
_cell.length_a   1.000
_cell.length_b   1.000
_cell.length_c   1.000
_cell.angle_alpha   90.00
_cell.angle_beta   90.00
_cell.angle_gamma   90.00
#
_symmetry.space_group_name_H-M   'P 1'
#
loop_
_entity.id
_entity.type
_entity.pdbx_description
1 polymer ?
#
loop_
_entity_poly.entity_id
_entity_poly.type
_entity_poly.pdbx_seq_one_letter_code
_entity_poly.pdbx_strand_id
1 'polypeptide(L)'
;MADTTADGGLITVADATSWNVPATPKLGPYNKTSREGTIADIIVDEPKITGNVNVGTTTTKPHNVPIRSPPPKTITGIFMGGKGWDFCGRIDNAELYGEKGAPHSNIIYVPDDYAKIQWAVDNASAGSTIIVRDGTYTENVHVNKRLMIRSENGSENCIVDAGGSGNAITLSADEITLEGLTATNSGWGDAGIEVTSNNNTITGNNASNNNYNGIILRSSSKNTISSNNASNNYHYGIHLWYFCNNNLITSNNISNNNAGIYLYKSSNNTITGNTFVNDGFFVSSSYQNTVEDNIVNGKPLVYLEDTSDIEVTDAGQVILVNCNNISIENLDLSNTYAGVELWATGDSRISNNNASNNYNGIHLYDSSNNTIISNIVSSNDGTGIRLEGSSCNTVSNNTVNSNNIDGIWVFRGVCKSSGNNIITNNVVNSNGMTGIRLTSSNNNTITANTANSNNDYGINLLSSSSNNTIASNTATNNFFGIYLHSSSNNTISGNNASSNNDTGIYFYSFSNNNIVICNTASNNHRDIYPYKSNNNKIYLNNFINNTDNIDSYDSTNIWNSTFKITYTYNGTTFTNFMGNYWSDYEGNDTNGDGIGDTPYSIDGDKDYYPLVEPFENYFPKIIYVDDDFEDDPANHRWNTIQKGINDARDGNTVYVYAGNYNENVIVNKTITLIGENRDTTIIDGSGSGDVVFVSADSVNISEFTLRNSGSHVDYPEYDAGIELRSSNKNTITNCNILTSGSRVGVGIYLFNSSNNKISNCNISNNFWCGFRLSEYSNKNIIKNCKITNNDMGIGIWNSPNNTITGCNIYLNDWWGIYLYSSPNSNLSSNQLWNNKWGGFYVSGSQKEHFNHTISASNTVNGKAIYYFFDLRNQNLENLNNAGHITLAWCNNITLLNCSLMNSDPIYLIYTVNSTVKNCTLSNNPHHAIMLFFSSNNFIENCNVSNSSTAVYLSSSSNNNITNCNIWNNKQGIFLTDLSKNNIFANCDIYSNYYHGISLQHSSNNTVTNCNIYSNGVSGIRFYFYSNDNLIYLNNFINNIDNIYSSDSTNIWNSPSPITYTYKGNTYTNYLGNHWSDYTGTDANNDGIGDTPYSINSDNDNYPLVEPFENYFLTTENIFDTGPSPNPYPSISGTHNGTITSNKTIIATKLYTYPCGGTGGHTEYARIWNKTWNATATWDGYASDWHNITFDNPVVLLPNKTYNYTIRTGSYPQIHHNTSLLTPNGWINCTKFVDANGKKYEDWIPA
;
A
#
# COMPACT_ATOMS: atom_id res chain seq x y z
N MET A 1 2.61 -28.35 24.26
CA MET A 1 3.86 -28.91 23.69
C MET A 1 4.82 -27.74 23.51
N ALA A 2 6.10 -27.99 23.22
CA ALA A 2 7.15 -26.94 23.16
C ALA A 2 7.55 -26.59 21.72
N ASP A 3 8.56 -25.72 21.59
CA ASP A 3 9.11 -25.03 20.40
C ASP A 3 8.42 -23.69 20.07
N THR A 4 9.07 -22.50 20.15
CA THR A 4 10.37 -21.95 19.63
C THR A 4 10.23 -21.47 18.17
N THR A 5 10.71 -20.29 17.71
CA THR A 5 11.37 -19.11 18.34
C THR A 5 11.35 -17.89 17.37
N ALA A 6 11.34 -16.65 17.89
CA ALA A 6 11.86 -15.39 17.29
C ALA A 6 11.27 -14.89 15.93
N ASP A 7 11.50 -13.66 15.43
CA ASP A 7 11.58 -12.27 15.98
C ASP A 7 11.56 -11.30 14.76
N GLY A 8 11.28 -9.98 14.84
CA GLY A 8 10.85 -9.12 15.96
C GLY A 8 11.19 -7.63 15.72
N GLY A 9 10.20 -6.73 15.60
CA GLY A 9 10.39 -5.27 15.50
C GLY A 9 9.05 -4.49 15.55
N LEU A 10 8.81 -3.58 16.50
CA LEU A 10 9.39 -2.24 16.74
C LEU A 10 8.71 -1.09 15.96
N ILE A 11 7.64 -0.55 16.56
CA ILE A 11 7.34 0.90 16.54
C ILE A 11 7.13 1.32 18.01
N THR A 12 7.59 2.52 18.37
CA THR A 12 7.71 3.00 19.76
C THR A 12 6.58 3.94 20.16
N VAL A 13 6.01 3.75 21.35
CA VAL A 13 5.23 4.77 22.06
C VAL A 13 5.76 4.88 23.50
N ALA A 14 6.16 6.09 23.87
CA ALA A 14 6.50 6.53 25.21
C ALA A 14 5.77 7.87 25.47
N ASP A 15 5.43 8.29 26.68
CA ASP A 15 5.76 7.76 28.01
C ASP A 15 4.51 7.71 28.90
N ALA A 16 4.47 6.80 29.88
CA ALA A 16 3.33 6.65 30.79
C ALA A 16 3.73 6.28 32.24
N THR A 17 4.48 7.16 32.90
CA THR A 17 4.59 7.19 34.38
C THR A 17 4.53 8.65 34.85
N SER A 18 3.97 9.00 36.01
CA SER A 18 3.44 8.22 37.14
C SER A 18 2.22 8.95 37.75
N TRP A 19 1.65 8.46 38.85
CA TRP A 19 1.78 9.10 40.19
C TRP A 19 1.15 8.21 41.27
N ASN A 20 1.55 8.39 42.54
CA ASN A 20 1.24 7.45 43.62
C ASN A 20 -0.14 7.66 44.28
N VAL A 21 -0.75 6.54 44.69
CA VAL A 21 -1.82 6.45 45.71
C VAL A 21 -1.16 6.52 47.09
N PRO A 22 -1.64 7.37 48.03
CA PRO A 22 -2.48 6.84 49.12
C PRO A 22 -3.52 7.80 49.76
N ALA A 23 -4.36 7.19 50.61
CA ALA A 23 -5.11 7.77 51.74
C ALA A 23 -6.49 8.43 51.49
N THR A 24 -7.54 7.64 51.76
CA THR A 24 -8.72 8.09 52.55
C THR A 24 -8.27 8.55 53.96
N PRO A 25 -9.06 9.30 54.78
CA PRO A 25 -10.54 9.38 54.78
C PRO A 25 -11.20 10.74 55.18
N LYS A 26 -12.52 10.88 54.94
CA LYS A 26 -13.58 11.17 55.97
C LYS A 26 -14.89 11.71 55.37
N LEU A 27 -16.00 11.35 56.00
CA LEU A 27 -17.31 12.00 55.87
C LEU A 27 -17.36 13.31 56.66
N GLY A 28 -18.05 14.33 56.14
CA GLY A 28 -18.35 15.59 56.81
C GLY A 28 -19.52 16.31 56.10
N PRO A 29 -20.58 16.77 56.80
CA PRO A 29 -21.82 17.20 56.16
C PRO A 29 -21.97 18.74 56.05
N TYR A 30 -22.67 19.24 55.02
CA TYR A 30 -23.15 20.63 54.99
C TYR A 30 -24.60 20.81 54.51
N ASN A 31 -25.18 21.89 55.04
CA ASN A 31 -26.60 22.17 55.28
C ASN A 31 -27.51 22.48 54.07
N LYS A 32 -28.81 22.59 54.39
CA LYS A 32 -29.90 23.18 53.60
C LYS A 32 -29.78 24.71 53.43
N THR A 33 -30.75 25.27 52.70
CA THR A 33 -31.13 26.69 52.48
C THR A 33 -30.40 27.37 51.32
N SER A 34 -31.04 28.19 50.47
CA SER A 34 -32.42 28.72 50.49
C SER A 34 -33.06 28.91 49.09
N ARG A 35 -34.38 29.17 49.09
CA ARG A 35 -35.18 30.13 48.28
C ARG A 35 -34.42 31.06 47.29
N GLU A 36 -34.99 31.60 46.21
CA GLU A 36 -36.32 31.53 45.54
C GLU A 36 -36.16 32.18 44.14
N GLY A 37 -37.01 31.88 43.15
CA GLY A 37 -36.94 32.56 41.84
C GLY A 37 -38.01 32.11 40.82
N THR A 38 -38.90 33.02 40.44
CA THR A 38 -40.04 32.80 39.53
C THR A 38 -39.98 33.71 38.30
N ILE A 39 -40.35 33.20 37.13
CA ILE A 39 -40.72 33.87 35.85
C ILE A 39 -41.27 32.70 34.98
N ALA A 40 -42.49 32.66 34.41
CA ALA A 40 -43.30 33.61 33.61
C ALA A 40 -42.73 33.80 32.18
N ASP A 41 -43.49 33.91 31.09
CA ASP A 41 -44.89 33.56 30.80
C ASP A 41 -45.09 33.57 29.27
N ILE A 42 -45.87 32.61 28.70
CA ILE A 42 -46.68 32.77 27.46
C ILE A 42 -45.84 32.98 26.14
N ILE A 43 -46.15 32.53 24.91
CA ILE A 43 -47.38 32.53 24.10
C ILE A 43 -47.50 31.22 23.29
N VAL A 44 -48.71 30.66 23.23
CA VAL A 44 -49.31 30.07 22.01
C VAL A 44 -50.77 30.54 22.00
N ASP A 45 -51.24 31.12 20.89
CA ASP A 45 -52.62 31.60 20.75
C ASP A 45 -53.54 30.51 20.18
N GLU A 46 -54.65 30.24 20.87
CA GLU A 46 -55.84 29.62 20.29
C GLU A 46 -57.12 30.36 20.77
N PRO A 47 -58.14 30.50 19.91
CA PRO A 47 -59.32 31.32 20.20
C PRO A 47 -60.30 30.64 21.18
N LYS A 48 -60.48 31.27 22.34
CA LYS A 48 -61.45 30.84 23.37
C LYS A 48 -62.90 31.07 22.95
N ILE A 49 -63.77 30.06 23.16
CA ILE A 49 -65.16 30.30 23.60
C ILE A 49 -65.44 29.44 24.85
N THR A 50 -66.21 30.01 25.78
CA THR A 50 -66.30 29.66 27.22
C THR A 50 -67.32 28.57 27.58
N GLY A 51 -67.04 27.77 28.63
CA GLY A 51 -68.03 26.93 29.33
C GLY A 51 -67.55 26.43 30.71
N ASN A 52 -68.12 26.91 31.80
CA ASN A 52 -67.64 26.69 33.19
C ASN A 52 -68.29 25.48 33.93
N VAL A 53 -67.70 25.15 35.10
CA VAL A 53 -68.30 24.53 36.32
C VAL A 53 -67.99 23.04 36.67
N ASN A 54 -66.78 22.80 37.20
CA ASN A 54 -66.45 22.55 38.63
C ASN A 54 -67.07 21.38 39.48
N VAL A 55 -66.19 20.75 40.30
CA VAL A 55 -66.37 19.91 41.53
C VAL A 55 -66.73 18.40 41.44
N GLY A 56 -65.90 17.56 42.10
CA GLY A 56 -66.25 16.20 42.62
C GLY A 56 -65.07 15.20 42.64
N THR A 57 -64.24 15.06 43.70
CA THR A 57 -64.37 14.14 44.87
C THR A 57 -64.72 12.67 44.52
N THR A 58 -64.03 11.60 44.97
CA THR A 58 -62.88 11.45 45.90
C THR A 58 -62.25 10.04 45.85
N THR A 59 -60.94 9.93 46.15
CA THR A 59 -60.21 8.77 46.77
C THR A 59 -60.45 7.31 46.33
N THR A 60 -59.37 6.58 46.00
CA THR A 60 -58.78 5.52 46.88
C THR A 60 -57.46 4.94 46.34
N LYS A 61 -56.66 4.31 47.23
CA LYS A 61 -55.37 3.61 47.05
C LYS A 61 -55.03 2.93 48.42
N PRO A 62 -54.03 2.03 48.57
CA PRO A 62 -53.37 1.11 47.60
C PRO A 62 -53.15 -0.35 48.15
N HIS A 63 -52.42 -1.20 47.40
CA HIS A 63 -51.80 -2.51 47.79
C HIS A 63 -52.75 -3.72 47.96
N ASN A 64 -52.32 -5.00 47.86
CA ASN A 64 -51.01 -5.67 47.68
C ASN A 64 -51.21 -6.99 46.84
N VAL A 65 -50.30 -7.92 46.48
CA VAL A 65 -48.91 -8.35 46.83
C VAL A 65 -48.20 -8.98 45.56
N PRO A 66 -46.87 -9.23 45.53
CA PRO A 66 -46.09 -9.67 44.35
C PRO A 66 -45.64 -11.16 44.33
N ILE A 67 -45.02 -11.66 43.22
CA ILE A 67 -43.86 -12.63 43.14
C ILE A 67 -43.37 -12.88 41.68
N ARG A 68 -42.14 -13.42 41.49
CA ARG A 68 -41.38 -13.61 40.22
C ARG A 68 -41.16 -15.10 39.82
N SER A 69 -41.17 -15.39 38.50
CA SER A 69 -40.25 -16.30 37.71
C SER A 69 -40.05 -17.78 38.16
N PRO A 70 -39.31 -18.69 37.43
CA PRO A 70 -38.61 -18.63 36.13
C PRO A 70 -39.00 -19.79 35.13
N PRO A 71 -38.33 -20.01 33.97
CA PRO A 71 -38.58 -21.12 33.01
C PRO A 71 -37.57 -22.30 33.23
N PRO A 72 -37.19 -23.24 32.29
CA PRO A 72 -37.61 -23.56 30.90
C PRO A 72 -37.71 -25.09 30.52
N LYS A 73 -37.86 -25.39 29.21
CA LYS A 73 -37.37 -26.56 28.39
C LYS A 73 -38.28 -27.75 27.94
N THR A 74 -38.32 -27.90 26.60
CA THR A 74 -38.23 -29.11 25.73
C THR A 74 -39.25 -30.26 25.78
N ILE A 75 -39.73 -30.67 24.58
CA ILE A 75 -39.66 -32.06 24.04
C ILE A 75 -39.85 -32.04 22.50
N THR A 76 -39.42 -33.09 21.79
CA THR A 76 -39.32 -33.15 20.31
C THR A 76 -40.26 -34.17 19.64
N GLY A 77 -41.00 -33.71 18.61
CA GLY A 77 -41.30 -34.42 17.36
C GLY A 77 -42.24 -35.65 17.33
N ILE A 78 -43.01 -35.78 16.24
CA ILE A 78 -43.22 -36.98 15.36
C ILE A 78 -44.34 -36.68 14.33
N PHE A 79 -44.38 -37.43 13.23
CA PHE A 79 -45.16 -37.19 12.00
C PHE A 79 -46.40 -38.11 11.86
N MET A 80 -47.28 -37.78 10.90
CA MET A 80 -48.37 -38.59 10.29
C MET A 80 -49.72 -38.82 11.04
N GLY A 81 -50.76 -38.13 10.55
CA GLY A 81 -51.80 -38.75 9.69
C GLY A 81 -53.13 -39.24 10.29
N GLY A 82 -54.26 -39.05 9.56
CA GLY A 82 -55.50 -39.83 9.81
C GLY A 82 -56.88 -39.19 9.52
N LYS A 83 -57.30 -39.19 8.24
CA LYS A 83 -58.68 -39.29 7.68
C LYS A 83 -59.94 -39.20 8.58
N GLY A 84 -60.96 -38.46 8.09
CA GLY A 84 -62.41 -38.68 8.31
C GLY A 84 -63.23 -37.39 8.02
N TRP A 85 -64.32 -37.31 7.23
CA TRP A 85 -65.50 -38.18 6.96
C TRP A 85 -66.44 -38.29 8.19
N ASP A 86 -67.76 -38.04 8.12
CA ASP A 86 -68.61 -37.52 7.03
C ASP A 86 -70.04 -37.14 7.53
N PHE A 87 -70.88 -36.60 6.64
CA PHE A 87 -72.37 -36.59 6.60
C PHE A 87 -73.29 -35.93 7.68
N CYS A 88 -74.25 -35.19 7.10
CA CYS A 88 -75.55 -34.68 7.58
C CYS A 88 -76.43 -35.65 8.43
N GLY A 89 -77.30 -35.11 9.32
CA GLY A 89 -78.02 -35.90 10.33
C GLY A 89 -79.40 -35.44 10.89
N ARG A 90 -80.32 -34.92 10.07
CA ARG A 90 -81.81 -34.94 10.27
C ARG A 90 -82.46 -34.15 11.45
N ILE A 91 -83.78 -34.00 11.35
CA ILE A 91 -84.74 -33.25 12.20
C ILE A 91 -85.62 -34.23 13.01
N ASP A 92 -85.94 -33.94 14.28
CA ASP A 92 -87.33 -33.97 14.82
C ASP A 92 -87.48 -33.44 16.27
N ASN A 93 -88.48 -32.56 16.45
CA ASN A 93 -89.42 -32.31 17.57
C ASN A 93 -89.15 -32.85 19.00
N ALA A 94 -89.49 -32.16 20.12
CA ALA A 94 -90.13 -30.85 20.39
C ALA A 94 -89.81 -30.43 21.88
N GLU A 95 -90.47 -29.57 22.69
CA GLU A 95 -91.80 -28.90 22.74
C GLU A 95 -91.75 -27.53 23.49
N LEU A 96 -92.85 -26.76 23.37
CA LEU A 96 -93.53 -25.82 24.32
C LEU A 96 -92.71 -25.15 25.47
N TYR A 97 -92.76 -23.83 25.68
CA TYR A 97 -93.96 -22.97 25.77
C TYR A 97 -93.68 -21.46 25.48
N GLY A 98 -94.69 -20.75 24.95
CA GLY A 98 -94.91 -19.32 25.22
C GLY A 98 -94.37 -18.32 24.18
N GLU A 99 -95.22 -17.85 23.27
CA GLU A 99 -94.88 -16.81 22.28
C GLU A 99 -94.81 -15.39 22.87
N LYS A 100 -93.88 -14.57 22.37
CA LYS A 100 -94.18 -13.17 22.04
C LYS A 100 -93.31 -12.66 20.89
N GLY A 101 -93.93 -12.54 19.72
CA GLY A 101 -93.43 -11.98 18.45
C GLY A 101 -91.96 -11.59 18.32
N ALA A 102 -91.21 -12.34 17.50
CA ALA A 102 -90.03 -11.79 16.83
C ALA A 102 -90.47 -10.65 15.88
N PRO A 103 -89.68 -9.57 15.75
CA PRO A 103 -89.95 -8.57 14.72
C PRO A 103 -89.76 -9.21 13.33
N HIS A 104 -90.73 -9.03 12.45
CA HIS A 104 -90.55 -9.38 11.04
C HIS A 104 -89.52 -8.42 10.44
N SER A 105 -88.53 -8.97 9.72
CA SER A 105 -87.63 -8.17 8.90
C SER A 105 -88.43 -7.54 7.77
N ASN A 106 -88.68 -6.23 7.90
CA ASN A 106 -89.36 -5.44 6.87
C ASN A 106 -88.33 -4.70 6.01
N ILE A 107 -88.65 -4.59 4.72
CA ILE A 107 -87.98 -3.67 3.79
C ILE A 107 -88.67 -2.30 3.92
N ILE A 108 -87.89 -1.23 3.96
CA ILE A 108 -88.33 0.17 4.00
C ILE A 108 -87.66 0.90 2.84
N TYR A 109 -88.40 1.70 2.09
CA TYR A 109 -87.88 2.50 0.98
C TYR A 109 -87.79 3.98 1.36
N VAL A 110 -86.66 4.62 1.06
CA VAL A 110 -86.44 6.07 1.23
C VAL A 110 -86.26 6.67 -0.16
N PRO A 111 -87.03 7.70 -0.57
CA PRO A 111 -87.92 8.54 0.26
C PRO A 111 -89.36 8.02 0.43
N ASP A 112 -89.75 6.93 -0.22
CA ASP A 112 -91.16 6.49 -0.39
C ASP A 112 -91.95 6.34 0.93
N ASP A 113 -91.39 5.62 1.91
CA ASP A 113 -92.00 5.41 3.23
C ASP A 113 -91.64 6.53 4.21
N TYR A 114 -90.43 7.08 4.09
CA TYR A 114 -89.89 8.16 4.93
C TYR A 114 -89.01 9.10 4.12
N ALA A 115 -89.32 10.40 4.14
CA ALA A 115 -88.59 11.43 3.38
C ALA A 115 -87.15 11.75 3.87
N LYS A 116 -86.62 10.97 4.81
CA LYS A 116 -85.27 11.07 5.39
C LYS A 116 -84.74 9.70 5.77
N ILE A 117 -83.44 9.49 5.59
CA ILE A 117 -82.77 8.24 5.98
C ILE A 117 -82.83 8.06 7.50
N GLN A 118 -82.62 9.13 8.29
CA GLN A 118 -82.72 9.02 9.75
C GLN A 118 -84.11 8.60 10.21
N TRP A 119 -85.18 9.10 9.58
CA TRP A 119 -86.55 8.73 9.96
C TRP A 119 -86.86 7.26 9.66
N ALA A 120 -86.32 6.70 8.58
CA ALA A 120 -86.38 5.26 8.33
C ALA A 120 -85.59 4.48 9.40
N VAL A 121 -84.37 4.92 9.75
CA VAL A 121 -83.56 4.31 10.81
C VAL A 121 -84.28 4.33 12.16
N ASP A 122 -84.90 5.46 12.54
CA ASP A 122 -85.63 5.63 13.80
C ASP A 122 -86.81 4.65 13.91
N ASN A 123 -87.60 4.50 12.85
CA ASN A 123 -88.78 3.65 12.81
C ASN A 123 -88.49 2.16 12.51
N ALA A 124 -87.32 1.84 11.94
CA ALA A 124 -86.95 0.46 11.62
C ALA A 124 -86.83 -0.42 12.87
N SER A 125 -87.23 -1.69 12.72
CA SER A 125 -86.97 -2.75 13.70
C SER A 125 -85.56 -3.33 13.51
N ALA A 126 -84.96 -3.88 14.56
CA ALA A 126 -83.67 -4.55 14.43
C ALA A 126 -83.78 -5.73 13.43
N GLY A 127 -82.87 -5.77 12.45
CA GLY A 127 -82.89 -6.73 11.34
C GLY A 127 -83.74 -6.31 10.13
N SER A 128 -84.29 -5.09 10.08
CA SER A 128 -84.88 -4.51 8.87
C SER A 128 -83.83 -4.13 7.80
N THR A 129 -84.27 -4.06 6.54
CA THR A 129 -83.51 -3.50 5.42
C THR A 129 -84.08 -2.15 5.00
N ILE A 130 -83.24 -1.13 4.90
CA ILE A 130 -83.57 0.17 4.33
C ILE A 130 -82.94 0.24 2.94
N ILE A 131 -83.75 0.49 1.92
CA ILE A 131 -83.31 0.73 0.54
C ILE A 131 -83.47 2.22 0.25
N VAL A 132 -82.36 2.90 0.00
CA VAL A 132 -82.30 4.33 -0.29
C VAL A 132 -82.23 4.53 -1.81
N ARG A 133 -83.19 5.26 -2.36
CA ARG A 133 -83.24 5.64 -3.78
C ARG A 133 -82.30 6.79 -4.09
N ASP A 134 -81.97 6.92 -5.36
CA ASP A 134 -81.10 7.95 -5.92
C ASP A 134 -81.53 9.36 -5.50
N GLY A 135 -80.56 10.19 -5.08
CA GLY A 135 -80.77 11.53 -4.57
C GLY A 135 -79.68 11.99 -3.59
N THR A 136 -79.74 13.27 -3.23
CA THR A 136 -78.88 13.88 -2.19
C THR A 136 -79.70 14.10 -0.91
N TYR A 137 -79.26 13.49 0.17
CA TYR A 137 -79.86 13.55 1.50
C TYR A 137 -78.96 14.38 2.42
N THR A 138 -79.28 15.67 2.57
CA THR A 138 -78.56 16.55 3.49
C THR A 138 -79.03 16.30 4.93
N GLU A 139 -78.38 15.33 5.59
CA GLU A 139 -78.61 14.92 6.98
C GLU A 139 -77.42 14.13 7.55
N ASN A 140 -77.28 14.12 8.88
CA ASN A 140 -76.37 13.23 9.59
C ASN A 140 -77.14 11.97 10.02
N VAL A 141 -76.74 10.79 9.55
CA VAL A 141 -77.44 9.51 9.81
C VAL A 141 -76.79 8.73 10.94
N HIS A 142 -77.48 8.58 12.07
CA HIS A 142 -77.00 7.84 13.25
C HIS A 142 -77.73 6.49 13.42
N VAL A 143 -77.00 5.41 13.19
CA VAL A 143 -77.50 4.03 13.13
C VAL A 143 -77.18 3.30 14.44
N ASN A 144 -78.18 3.29 15.34
CA ASN A 144 -78.07 2.82 16.73
C ASN A 144 -78.72 1.45 17.00
N LYS A 145 -79.02 0.69 15.95
CA LYS A 145 -79.59 -0.66 16.02
C LYS A 145 -79.12 -1.48 14.81
N ARG A 146 -79.05 -2.81 14.95
CA ARG A 146 -78.73 -3.74 13.83
C ARG A 146 -79.68 -3.50 12.66
N LEU A 147 -79.17 -3.06 11.52
CA LEU A 147 -79.91 -2.84 10.26
C LEU A 147 -79.05 -3.22 9.06
N MET A 148 -79.71 -3.47 7.93
CA MET A 148 -79.09 -3.33 6.61
C MET A 148 -79.55 -2.01 6.00
N ILE A 149 -78.63 -1.16 5.55
CA ILE A 149 -78.91 0.08 4.84
C ILE A 149 -78.16 0.01 3.51
N ARG A 150 -78.89 0.08 2.39
CA ARG A 150 -78.30 -0.06 1.05
C ARG A 150 -78.85 0.94 0.05
N SER A 151 -78.04 1.33 -0.93
CA SER A 151 -78.55 2.04 -2.11
C SER A 151 -79.34 1.10 -3.05
N GLU A 152 -80.23 1.69 -3.84
CA GLU A 152 -80.87 1.02 -4.97
C GLU A 152 -79.87 0.88 -6.15
N ASN A 153 -79.34 2.00 -6.67
CA ASN A 153 -78.46 2.03 -7.84
C ASN A 153 -76.98 2.39 -7.51
N GLY A 154 -76.49 1.95 -6.35
CA GLY A 154 -75.10 2.11 -5.93
C GLY A 154 -74.72 3.52 -5.45
N SER A 155 -73.43 3.73 -5.20
CA SER A 155 -72.92 4.89 -4.49
C SER A 155 -72.79 6.15 -5.36
N GLU A 156 -72.71 6.02 -6.68
CA GLU A 156 -72.70 7.16 -7.62
C GLU A 156 -73.97 8.02 -7.52
N ASN A 157 -75.11 7.40 -7.18
CA ASN A 157 -76.44 8.03 -7.29
C ASN A 157 -77.10 8.34 -5.93
N CYS A 158 -76.64 7.73 -4.83
CA CYS A 158 -77.20 7.90 -3.48
C CYS A 158 -76.18 8.61 -2.57
N ILE A 159 -76.40 9.89 -2.26
CA ILE A 159 -75.44 10.76 -1.56
C ILE A 159 -75.99 11.19 -0.19
N VAL A 160 -75.24 10.95 0.88
CA VAL A 160 -75.47 11.52 2.21
C VAL A 160 -74.48 12.67 2.44
N ASP A 161 -75.01 13.87 2.65
CA ASP A 161 -74.26 15.14 2.75
C ASP A 161 -74.40 15.72 4.17
N ALA A 162 -73.31 15.79 4.91
CA ALA A 162 -73.31 16.32 6.29
C ALA A 162 -73.36 17.86 6.36
N GLY A 163 -73.38 18.58 5.24
CA GLY A 163 -73.51 20.03 5.21
C GLY A 163 -72.34 20.80 5.84
N GLY A 164 -71.17 20.17 5.99
CA GLY A 164 -69.97 20.74 6.61
C GLY A 164 -69.88 20.60 8.14
N SER A 165 -70.73 19.78 8.77
CA SER A 165 -70.71 19.60 10.24
C SER A 165 -71.18 18.22 10.68
N GLY A 166 -70.45 17.58 11.60
CA GLY A 166 -70.75 16.23 12.08
C GLY A 166 -70.35 15.16 11.06
N ASN A 167 -70.55 13.89 11.44
CA ASN A 167 -70.38 12.77 10.52
C ASN A 167 -71.56 12.71 9.53
N ALA A 168 -71.33 12.26 8.29
CA ALA A 168 -72.46 11.98 7.38
C ALA A 168 -73.21 10.70 7.80
N ILE A 169 -72.48 9.66 8.18
CA ILE A 169 -73.04 8.40 8.73
C ILE A 169 -72.27 8.00 9.99
N THR A 170 -72.96 7.58 11.05
CA THR A 170 -72.37 7.02 12.28
C THR A 170 -73.02 5.68 12.62
N LEU A 171 -72.20 4.64 12.75
CA LEU A 171 -72.60 3.30 13.17
C LEU A 171 -72.25 3.10 14.66
N SER A 172 -73.27 2.88 15.49
CA SER A 172 -73.15 2.84 16.96
C SER A 172 -73.77 1.61 17.63
N ALA A 173 -74.30 0.67 16.86
CA ALA A 173 -74.69 -0.67 17.31
C ALA A 173 -74.00 -1.76 16.48
N ASP A 174 -73.89 -2.97 17.03
CA ASP A 174 -73.21 -4.08 16.37
C ASP A 174 -74.06 -4.68 15.22
N GLU A 175 -73.39 -5.41 14.32
CA GLU A 175 -73.99 -6.19 13.21
C GLU A 175 -74.73 -5.35 12.13
N ILE A 176 -74.41 -4.06 11.96
CA ILE A 176 -74.95 -3.22 10.89
C ILE A 176 -74.29 -3.57 9.55
N THR A 177 -75.08 -3.59 8.47
CA THR A 177 -74.59 -3.61 7.08
C THR A 177 -74.89 -2.28 6.39
N LEU A 178 -73.87 -1.65 5.79
CA LEU A 178 -73.96 -0.41 5.04
C LEU A 178 -73.42 -0.61 3.62
N GLU A 179 -74.28 -0.56 2.61
CA GLU A 179 -73.98 -1.01 1.24
C GLU A 179 -74.24 0.07 0.17
N GLY A 180 -73.17 0.60 -0.42
CA GLY A 180 -73.27 1.38 -1.66
C GLY A 180 -73.82 2.79 -1.54
N LEU A 181 -73.55 3.54 -0.46
CA LEU A 181 -73.89 4.97 -0.35
C LEU A 181 -72.64 5.86 -0.53
N THR A 182 -72.78 7.06 -1.09
CA THR A 182 -71.77 8.13 -0.94
C THR A 182 -71.96 8.83 0.41
N ALA A 183 -70.86 9.16 1.09
CA ALA A 183 -70.83 9.90 2.34
C ALA A 183 -69.79 11.04 2.23
N THR A 184 -70.27 12.29 2.28
CA THR A 184 -69.49 13.48 1.89
C THR A 184 -69.69 14.67 2.83
N ASN A 185 -68.76 15.63 2.75
CA ASN A 185 -68.88 16.96 3.37
C ASN A 185 -69.04 16.94 4.91
N SER A 186 -68.36 16.01 5.59
CA SER A 186 -68.29 15.97 7.07
C SER A 186 -67.75 17.29 7.66
N GLY A 187 -67.94 17.49 8.97
CA GLY A 187 -67.22 18.54 9.69
C GLY A 187 -65.73 18.26 9.90
N TRP A 188 -65.04 19.22 10.51
CA TRP A 188 -63.61 19.12 10.86
C TRP A 188 -63.43 18.36 12.17
N GLY A 189 -62.67 17.26 12.13
CA GLY A 189 -62.59 16.27 13.22
C GLY A 189 -63.56 15.08 13.07
N ASP A 190 -64.57 15.21 12.20
CA ASP A 190 -65.59 14.20 11.89
C ASP A 190 -65.15 13.25 10.75
N ALA A 191 -66.08 12.45 10.21
CA ALA A 191 -65.85 11.60 9.05
C ALA A 191 -67.08 11.45 8.13
N GLY A 192 -66.86 10.99 6.90
CA GLY A 192 -67.96 10.50 6.06
C GLY A 192 -68.70 9.33 6.74
N ILE A 193 -67.95 8.33 7.22
CA ILE A 193 -68.49 7.16 7.93
C ILE A 193 -67.70 6.94 9.23
N GLU A 194 -68.35 7.10 10.39
CA GLU A 194 -67.81 6.77 11.71
C GLU A 194 -68.34 5.43 12.23
N VAL A 195 -67.47 4.59 12.79
CA VAL A 195 -67.82 3.25 13.31
C VAL A 195 -67.32 3.10 14.75
N THR A 196 -68.26 3.15 15.69
CA THR A 196 -68.02 3.03 17.15
C THR A 196 -68.45 1.68 17.72
N SER A 197 -68.93 0.78 16.86
CA SER A 197 -69.46 -0.55 17.21
C SER A 197 -68.75 -1.68 16.46
N ASN A 198 -69.12 -2.94 16.72
CA ASN A 198 -68.39 -4.14 16.30
C ASN A 198 -69.17 -5.00 15.31
N ASN A 199 -68.45 -5.89 14.62
CA ASN A 199 -69.05 -6.89 13.72
C ASN A 199 -69.87 -6.29 12.55
N ASN A 200 -69.65 -5.03 12.19
CA ASN A 200 -70.34 -4.36 11.08
C ASN A 200 -69.74 -4.72 9.72
N THR A 201 -70.51 -4.57 8.65
CA THR A 201 -70.05 -4.68 7.26
C THR A 201 -70.29 -3.36 6.53
N ILE A 202 -69.22 -2.70 6.08
CA ILE A 202 -69.25 -1.45 5.32
C ILE A 202 -68.71 -1.77 3.93
N THR A 203 -69.55 -1.77 2.89
CA THR A 203 -69.14 -2.21 1.54
C THR A 203 -69.71 -1.41 0.36
N GLY A 204 -68.94 -1.22 -0.71
CA GLY A 204 -69.38 -0.50 -1.92
C GLY A 204 -69.59 1.01 -1.75
N ASN A 205 -69.38 1.56 -0.56
CA ASN A 205 -69.64 2.96 -0.24
C ASN A 205 -68.56 3.88 -0.83
N ASN A 206 -68.85 5.17 -0.94
CA ASN A 206 -67.92 6.19 -1.41
C ASN A 206 -67.77 7.30 -0.35
N ALA A 207 -66.79 7.16 0.52
CA ALA A 207 -66.49 8.13 1.57
C ALA A 207 -65.47 9.16 1.04
N SER A 208 -65.97 10.26 0.46
CA SER A 208 -65.14 11.19 -0.30
C SER A 208 -65.46 12.66 -0.05
N ASN A 209 -64.47 13.53 -0.28
CA ASN A 209 -64.58 14.99 -0.14
C ASN A 209 -65.03 15.43 1.28
N ASN A 210 -64.53 14.75 2.31
CA ASN A 210 -64.81 15.07 3.72
C ASN A 210 -63.71 15.98 4.30
N ASN A 211 -64.10 16.94 5.15
CA ASN A 211 -63.19 17.93 5.74
C ASN A 211 -62.23 17.36 6.80
N TYR A 212 -62.26 16.05 7.05
CA TYR A 212 -61.27 15.35 7.87
C TYR A 212 -61.05 13.90 7.41
N ASN A 213 -61.88 12.92 7.79
CA ASN A 213 -61.70 11.52 7.37
C ASN A 213 -62.78 11.01 6.40
N GLY A 214 -62.42 10.05 5.55
CA GLY A 214 -63.40 9.25 4.80
C GLY A 214 -64.14 8.29 5.73
N ILE A 215 -63.45 7.25 6.19
CA ILE A 215 -63.96 6.27 7.16
C ILE A 215 -63.11 6.30 8.43
N ILE A 216 -63.73 6.29 9.62
CA ILE A 216 -63.01 6.17 10.90
C ILE A 216 -63.63 5.09 11.79
N LEU A 217 -62.76 4.24 12.33
CA LEU A 217 -63.06 3.31 13.42
C LEU A 217 -62.50 3.88 14.73
N ARG A 218 -63.29 3.79 15.81
CA ARG A 218 -62.91 4.25 17.16
C ARG A 218 -63.13 3.15 18.19
N SER A 219 -62.04 2.58 18.70
CA SER A 219 -62.05 1.45 19.65
C SER A 219 -63.01 0.31 19.27
N SER A 220 -63.17 0.08 17.97
CA SER A 220 -64.14 -0.84 17.38
C SER A 220 -63.46 -2.00 16.67
N SER A 221 -64.05 -3.19 16.80
CA SER A 221 -63.40 -4.46 16.44
C SER A 221 -64.27 -5.37 15.57
N LYS A 222 -63.65 -6.31 14.86
CA LYS A 222 -64.33 -7.32 14.01
C LYS A 222 -65.18 -6.75 12.86
N ASN A 223 -64.99 -5.49 12.50
CA ASN A 223 -65.68 -4.88 11.37
C ASN A 223 -65.04 -5.32 10.05
N THR A 224 -65.85 -5.46 9.00
CA THR A 224 -65.41 -5.69 7.63
C THR A 224 -65.63 -4.41 6.82
N ILE A 225 -64.57 -3.85 6.24
CA ILE A 225 -64.59 -2.68 5.38
C ILE A 225 -64.12 -3.15 4.00
N SER A 226 -65.03 -3.36 3.05
CA SER A 226 -64.70 -4.01 1.78
C SER A 226 -65.22 -3.31 0.51
N SER A 227 -64.38 -3.19 -0.53
CA SER A 227 -64.79 -2.64 -1.83
C SER A 227 -65.39 -1.22 -1.78
N ASN A 228 -64.99 -0.40 -0.79
CA ASN A 228 -65.38 1.01 -0.71
C ASN A 228 -64.38 1.89 -1.49
N ASN A 229 -64.83 3.05 -1.95
CA ASN A 229 -63.97 4.15 -2.38
C ASN A 229 -63.75 5.14 -1.23
N ALA A 230 -62.51 5.53 -0.95
CA ALA A 230 -62.17 6.53 0.06
C ALA A 230 -61.19 7.56 -0.52
N SER A 231 -61.69 8.73 -0.95
CA SER A 231 -60.88 9.65 -1.76
C SER A 231 -61.12 11.14 -1.52
N ASN A 232 -60.07 11.95 -1.70
CA ASN A 232 -60.10 13.41 -1.54
C ASN A 232 -60.55 13.86 -0.12
N ASN A 233 -60.25 13.08 0.92
CA ASN A 233 -60.54 13.48 2.30
C ASN A 233 -59.32 14.20 2.88
N TYR A 234 -59.54 15.30 3.62
CA TYR A 234 -58.46 16.21 4.05
C TYR A 234 -57.34 15.53 4.84
N HIS A 235 -57.64 14.46 5.57
CA HIS A 235 -56.68 13.75 6.42
C HIS A 235 -56.53 12.26 6.03
N TYR A 236 -57.47 11.39 6.39
CA TYR A 236 -57.32 9.95 6.17
C TYR A 236 -58.44 9.34 5.34
N GLY A 237 -58.10 8.42 4.43
CA GLY A 237 -59.07 7.60 3.71
C GLY A 237 -59.82 6.66 4.67
N ILE A 238 -59.07 5.82 5.41
CA ILE A 238 -59.57 4.93 6.46
C ILE A 238 -58.65 5.02 7.70
N HIS A 239 -59.19 5.40 8.86
CA HIS A 239 -58.41 5.55 10.10
C HIS A 239 -58.90 4.58 11.19
N LEU A 240 -58.00 3.74 11.71
CA LEU A 240 -58.26 2.85 12.86
C LEU A 240 -57.70 3.47 14.13
N TRP A 241 -58.48 4.37 14.75
CA TRP A 241 -58.06 5.17 15.90
C TRP A 241 -58.30 4.40 17.21
N TYR A 242 -57.20 3.95 17.83
CA TYR A 242 -57.08 3.50 19.22
C TYR A 242 -57.86 2.24 19.59
N PHE A 243 -57.15 1.12 19.75
CA PHE A 243 -57.67 -0.21 20.09
C PHE A 243 -58.70 -0.77 19.09
N CYS A 244 -58.59 -0.41 17.82
CA CYS A 244 -59.38 -1.03 16.76
C CYS A 244 -58.68 -2.33 16.33
N ASN A 245 -59.24 -3.49 16.68
CA ASN A 245 -58.55 -4.77 16.55
C ASN A 245 -59.42 -5.82 15.83
N ASN A 246 -58.80 -6.83 15.20
CA ASN A 246 -59.51 -7.92 14.51
C ASN A 246 -60.42 -7.46 13.36
N ASN A 247 -60.21 -6.26 12.80
CA ASN A 247 -60.97 -5.77 11.65
C ASN A 247 -60.36 -6.29 10.33
N LEU A 248 -61.20 -6.47 9.31
CA LEU A 248 -60.83 -6.84 7.95
C LEU A 248 -61.04 -5.63 7.02
N ILE A 249 -59.99 -5.20 6.33
CA ILE A 249 -60.02 -4.08 5.37
C ILE A 249 -59.57 -4.63 4.02
N THR A 250 -60.47 -4.77 3.04
CA THR A 250 -60.14 -5.51 1.81
C THR A 250 -60.76 -4.98 0.52
N SER A 251 -60.00 -5.02 -0.59
CA SER A 251 -60.46 -4.59 -1.93
C SER A 251 -60.94 -3.13 -2.03
N ASN A 252 -60.61 -2.26 -1.07
CA ASN A 252 -61.00 -0.84 -1.12
C ASN A 252 -60.10 -0.08 -2.12
N ASN A 253 -60.68 0.91 -2.78
CA ASN A 253 -59.97 1.88 -3.62
C ASN A 253 -59.77 3.18 -2.84
N ILE A 254 -58.54 3.64 -2.73
CA ILE A 254 -58.14 4.71 -1.82
C ILE A 254 -57.25 5.66 -2.61
N SER A 255 -57.52 6.96 -2.56
CA SER A 255 -56.77 7.92 -3.38
C SER A 255 -56.83 9.38 -2.95
N ASN A 256 -55.73 10.09 -3.10
CA ASN A 256 -55.61 11.54 -2.84
C ASN A 256 -56.10 11.95 -1.42
N ASN A 257 -55.79 11.14 -0.41
CA ASN A 257 -55.88 11.51 1.00
C ASN A 257 -54.46 11.84 1.52
N ASN A 258 -54.28 12.44 2.70
CA ASN A 258 -52.93 12.64 3.26
C ASN A 258 -52.27 11.28 3.59
N ALA A 259 -53.00 10.38 4.28
CA ALA A 259 -52.73 8.94 4.23
C ALA A 259 -53.98 8.16 3.83
N GLY A 260 -53.81 7.09 3.05
CA GLY A 260 -54.91 6.25 2.60
C GLY A 260 -55.47 5.39 3.72
N ILE A 261 -54.61 4.69 4.47
CA ILE A 261 -54.97 3.94 5.68
C ILE A 261 -53.99 4.26 6.81
N TYR A 262 -54.50 4.56 8.01
CA TYR A 262 -53.67 4.76 9.22
C TYR A 262 -54.08 3.85 10.38
N LEU A 263 -53.12 3.12 10.94
CA LEU A 263 -53.28 2.32 12.16
C LEU A 263 -52.62 3.02 13.37
N TYR A 264 -53.42 3.58 14.29
CA TYR A 264 -52.92 4.15 15.54
C TYR A 264 -53.30 3.31 16.75
N LYS A 265 -52.33 2.60 17.36
CA LYS A 265 -52.52 1.70 18.51
C LYS A 265 -53.62 0.65 18.25
N SER A 266 -53.57 0.06 17.06
CA SER A 266 -54.60 -0.81 16.50
C SER A 266 -53.94 -2.06 15.90
N SER A 267 -54.31 -3.24 16.39
CA SER A 267 -53.53 -4.48 16.29
C SER A 267 -54.38 -5.68 15.93
N ASN A 268 -53.77 -6.77 15.44
CA ASN A 268 -54.50 -7.99 15.04
C ASN A 268 -55.51 -7.72 13.92
N ASN A 269 -55.29 -6.74 13.04
CA ASN A 269 -56.14 -6.45 11.88
C ASN A 269 -55.59 -7.11 10.60
N THR A 270 -56.46 -7.37 9.62
CA THR A 270 -56.10 -7.90 8.30
C THR A 270 -56.41 -6.84 7.24
N ILE A 271 -55.41 -6.40 6.49
CA ILE A 271 -55.51 -5.39 5.43
C ILE A 271 -55.03 -6.04 4.14
N THR A 272 -55.93 -6.35 3.20
CA THR A 272 -55.55 -7.14 2.01
C THR A 272 -56.27 -6.81 0.70
N GLY A 273 -55.53 -6.76 -0.41
CA GLY A 273 -56.10 -6.51 -1.74
C GLY A 273 -56.55 -5.07 -1.99
N ASN A 274 -56.16 -4.10 -1.15
CA ASN A 274 -56.54 -2.69 -1.30
C ASN A 274 -55.59 -1.96 -2.27
N THR A 275 -56.11 -0.95 -2.96
CA THR A 275 -55.34 -0.12 -3.91
C THR A 275 -55.27 1.33 -3.42
N PHE A 276 -54.07 1.90 -3.43
CA PHE A 276 -53.74 3.27 -3.05
C PHE A 276 -53.20 4.04 -4.27
N VAL A 277 -53.62 5.29 -4.45
CA VAL A 277 -53.20 6.17 -5.56
C VAL A 277 -52.98 7.60 -5.07
N ASN A 278 -51.75 8.09 -5.16
CA ASN A 278 -51.30 9.36 -4.57
C ASN A 278 -51.52 9.42 -3.03
N ASP A 279 -51.56 8.27 -2.37
CA ASP A 279 -51.55 8.09 -0.93
C ASP A 279 -51.01 6.69 -0.57
N GLY A 280 -51.04 6.32 0.72
CA GLY A 280 -50.53 5.02 1.16
C GLY A 280 -50.87 4.65 2.60
N PHE A 281 -50.08 3.75 3.17
CA PHE A 281 -50.28 3.17 4.50
C PHE A 281 -49.38 3.85 5.56
N PHE A 282 -49.77 3.82 6.84
CA PHE A 282 -48.97 4.35 7.95
C PHE A 282 -49.29 3.60 9.26
N VAL A 283 -48.27 3.27 10.07
CA VAL A 283 -48.40 2.29 11.16
C VAL A 283 -47.72 2.75 12.46
N SER A 284 -48.44 3.52 13.29
CA SER A 284 -47.90 4.03 14.55
C SER A 284 -48.36 3.24 15.78
N SER A 285 -47.39 2.65 16.50
CA SER A 285 -47.60 1.89 17.75
C SER A 285 -48.56 0.70 17.60
N SER A 286 -48.56 0.07 16.42
CA SER A 286 -49.58 -0.89 15.95
C SER A 286 -48.89 -2.16 15.44
N TYR A 287 -49.05 -3.26 16.18
CA TYR A 287 -48.34 -4.54 15.97
C TYR A 287 -49.29 -5.71 15.71
N GLN A 288 -48.76 -6.86 15.27
CA GLN A 288 -49.49 -8.07 14.88
C GLN A 288 -50.54 -7.79 13.79
N ASN A 289 -50.19 -7.13 12.69
CA ASN A 289 -51.15 -6.85 11.61
C ASN A 289 -50.79 -7.65 10.35
N THR A 290 -51.77 -8.31 9.74
CA THR A 290 -51.58 -9.03 8.47
C THR A 290 -51.83 -8.07 7.31
N VAL A 291 -50.81 -7.81 6.49
CA VAL A 291 -50.86 -6.81 5.41
C VAL A 291 -50.32 -7.42 4.12
N GLU A 292 -51.21 -7.89 3.25
CA GLU A 292 -50.90 -8.79 2.13
C GLU A 292 -51.63 -8.35 0.84
N ASP A 293 -51.03 -8.54 -0.34
CA ASP A 293 -51.65 -8.25 -1.66
C ASP A 293 -52.16 -6.80 -1.88
N ASN A 294 -51.67 -5.81 -1.13
CA ASN A 294 -52.04 -4.40 -1.34
C ASN A 294 -51.11 -3.71 -2.36
N ILE A 295 -51.65 -2.74 -3.10
CA ILE A 295 -50.95 -2.05 -4.21
C ILE A 295 -50.89 -0.54 -3.93
N VAL A 296 -49.69 0.05 -3.91
CA VAL A 296 -49.45 1.50 -3.83
C VAL A 296 -48.88 1.98 -5.15
N ASN A 297 -49.55 2.94 -5.79
CA ASN A 297 -49.11 3.59 -7.04
C ASN A 297 -48.74 2.59 -8.17
N GLY A 298 -49.44 1.45 -8.22
CA GLY A 298 -49.24 0.40 -9.23
C GLY A 298 -48.20 -0.69 -8.88
N LYS A 299 -47.53 -0.58 -7.73
CA LYS A 299 -46.54 -1.55 -7.21
C LYS A 299 -46.98 -2.18 -5.88
N PRO A 300 -46.35 -3.26 -5.39
CA PRO A 300 -46.66 -3.84 -4.07
C PRO A 300 -46.43 -2.86 -2.91
N LEU A 301 -47.29 -2.92 -1.89
CA LEU A 301 -46.97 -2.42 -0.55
C LEU A 301 -46.18 -3.51 0.19
N VAL A 302 -44.95 -3.22 0.60
CA VAL A 302 -44.13 -4.14 1.38
C VAL A 302 -44.25 -3.80 2.86
N TYR A 303 -44.99 -4.64 3.59
CA TYR A 303 -45.07 -4.60 5.05
C TYR A 303 -44.36 -5.83 5.63
N LEU A 304 -43.41 -5.61 6.54
CA LEU A 304 -42.69 -6.67 7.23
C LEU A 304 -42.81 -6.47 8.75
N GLU A 305 -43.11 -7.54 9.49
CA GLU A 305 -43.20 -7.55 10.95
C GLU A 305 -42.47 -8.77 11.55
N ASP A 306 -41.68 -8.56 12.61
CA ASP A 306 -40.87 -9.59 13.29
C ASP A 306 -39.90 -10.38 12.37
N THR A 307 -39.48 -9.81 11.24
CA THR A 307 -38.59 -10.46 10.25
C THR A 307 -37.13 -10.01 10.32
N SER A 308 -36.22 -10.76 9.68
CA SER A 308 -34.83 -10.36 9.48
C SER A 308 -34.23 -10.93 8.19
N ASP A 309 -33.12 -10.35 7.73
CA ASP A 309 -32.30 -10.83 6.61
C ASP A 309 -33.03 -10.86 5.25
N ILE A 310 -33.79 -9.81 4.94
CA ILE A 310 -34.60 -9.67 3.71
C ILE A 310 -34.12 -8.50 2.86
N GLU A 311 -34.07 -8.70 1.54
CA GLU A 311 -33.84 -7.66 0.52
C GLU A 311 -35.17 -7.29 -0.16
N VAL A 312 -35.51 -6.01 -0.21
CA VAL A 312 -36.73 -5.48 -0.84
C VAL A 312 -36.38 -4.91 -2.21
N THR A 313 -36.83 -5.59 -3.27
CA THR A 313 -36.42 -5.35 -4.67
C THR A 313 -37.52 -4.78 -5.58
N ASP A 314 -38.79 -4.81 -5.15
CA ASP A 314 -39.88 -4.03 -5.75
C ASP A 314 -40.88 -3.61 -4.67
N ALA A 315 -41.23 -2.33 -4.64
CA ALA A 315 -42.27 -1.76 -3.79
C ALA A 315 -42.68 -0.37 -4.29
N GLY A 316 -43.92 0.03 -4.02
CA GLY A 316 -44.38 1.43 -4.06
C GLY A 316 -44.28 2.13 -2.71
N GLN A 317 -44.20 1.36 -1.63
CA GLN A 317 -43.99 1.82 -0.26
C GLN A 317 -43.41 0.68 0.59
N VAL A 318 -42.52 0.97 1.54
CA VAL A 318 -41.97 -0.03 2.49
C VAL A 318 -42.23 0.38 3.94
N ILE A 319 -42.73 -0.56 4.75
CA ILE A 319 -42.97 -0.38 6.19
C ILE A 319 -42.39 -1.58 6.95
N LEU A 320 -41.51 -1.30 7.93
CA LEU A 320 -40.85 -2.29 8.77
C LEU A 320 -41.24 -2.13 10.24
N VAL A 321 -41.72 -3.21 10.87
CA VAL A 321 -42.11 -3.25 12.29
C VAL A 321 -41.28 -4.29 13.03
N ASN A 322 -40.50 -3.85 14.02
CA ASN A 322 -39.65 -4.71 14.86
C ASN A 322 -38.73 -5.67 14.05
N CYS A 323 -38.28 -5.23 12.87
CA CYS A 323 -37.42 -6.02 11.99
C CYS A 323 -35.93 -5.79 12.28
N ASN A 324 -35.05 -6.61 11.69
CA ASN A 324 -33.59 -6.42 11.79
C ASN A 324 -32.87 -6.76 10.47
N ASN A 325 -31.80 -6.05 10.13
CA ASN A 325 -30.97 -6.34 8.93
C ASN A 325 -31.80 -6.51 7.63
N ILE A 326 -32.62 -5.51 7.30
CA ILE A 326 -33.39 -5.43 6.06
C ILE A 326 -32.68 -4.49 5.07
N SER A 327 -32.53 -4.90 3.80
CA SER A 327 -32.04 -4.04 2.70
C SER A 327 -33.21 -3.49 1.88
N ILE A 328 -33.23 -2.18 1.65
CA ILE A 328 -34.21 -1.48 0.80
C ILE A 328 -33.43 -0.66 -0.23
N GLU A 329 -33.40 -1.12 -1.49
CA GLU A 329 -32.41 -0.60 -2.46
C GLU A 329 -32.97 -0.31 -3.86
N ASN A 330 -32.62 0.87 -4.39
CA ASN A 330 -32.89 1.31 -5.78
C ASN A 330 -34.39 1.44 -6.13
N LEU A 331 -35.26 1.67 -5.14
CA LEU A 331 -36.72 1.76 -5.33
C LEU A 331 -37.20 3.21 -5.56
N ASP A 332 -38.28 3.35 -6.33
CA ASP A 332 -39.08 4.59 -6.40
C ASP A 332 -40.31 4.44 -5.51
N LEU A 333 -40.34 5.23 -4.43
CA LEU A 333 -41.20 5.17 -3.26
C LEU A 333 -41.86 6.54 -3.06
N SER A 334 -42.49 7.04 -4.11
CA SER A 334 -43.01 8.41 -4.23
C SER A 334 -44.54 8.47 -4.27
N ASN A 335 -45.10 9.63 -3.93
CA ASN A 335 -46.54 9.91 -3.90
C ASN A 335 -47.33 9.03 -2.90
N THR A 336 -46.78 8.85 -1.69
CA THR A 336 -47.36 8.09 -0.56
C THR A 336 -47.20 8.88 0.76
N TYR A 337 -47.70 8.37 1.89
CA TYR A 337 -47.54 9.08 3.18
C TYR A 337 -46.08 9.08 3.67
N ALA A 338 -45.43 7.91 3.66
CA ALA A 338 -44.02 7.78 3.98
C ALA A 338 -43.40 6.73 3.05
N GLY A 339 -42.42 7.11 2.22
CA GLY A 339 -41.80 6.20 1.24
C GLY A 339 -41.17 4.98 1.92
N VAL A 340 -40.48 5.24 3.05
CA VAL A 340 -39.99 4.22 3.98
C VAL A 340 -40.39 4.57 5.42
N GLU A 341 -41.07 3.67 6.12
CA GLU A 341 -41.33 3.73 7.57
C GLU A 341 -40.62 2.59 8.32
N LEU A 342 -39.87 2.92 9.37
CA LEU A 342 -39.26 1.98 10.32
C LEU A 342 -39.81 2.25 11.73
N TRP A 343 -40.47 1.26 12.33
CA TRP A 343 -40.79 1.26 13.76
C TRP A 343 -40.01 0.15 14.49
N ALA A 344 -39.33 0.53 15.58
CA ALA A 344 -38.54 -0.36 16.45
C ALA A 344 -37.53 -1.26 15.72
N THR A 345 -37.08 -0.85 14.52
CA THR A 345 -36.29 -1.67 13.60
C THR A 345 -34.78 -1.41 13.74
N GLY A 346 -34.00 -2.47 13.59
CA GLY A 346 -32.55 -2.48 13.84
C GLY A 346 -31.69 -2.83 12.62
N ASP A 347 -30.42 -2.44 12.66
CA ASP A 347 -29.32 -2.86 11.78
C ASP A 347 -29.61 -2.82 10.26
N SER A 348 -30.63 -2.09 9.79
CA SER A 348 -31.15 -2.17 8.42
C SER A 348 -30.57 -1.08 7.51
N ARG A 349 -30.56 -1.33 6.19
CA ARG A 349 -29.90 -0.50 5.19
C ARG A 349 -30.87 0.00 4.12
N ILE A 350 -30.90 1.31 3.90
CA ILE A 350 -31.80 1.99 2.96
C ILE A 350 -30.91 2.80 1.98
N SER A 351 -30.85 2.43 0.70
CA SER A 351 -30.01 3.15 -0.26
C SER A 351 -30.51 3.33 -1.69
N ASN A 352 -30.07 4.41 -2.34
CA ASN A 352 -30.33 4.71 -3.75
C ASN A 352 -31.83 4.83 -4.09
N ASN A 353 -32.70 4.99 -3.09
CA ASN A 353 -34.15 5.09 -3.29
C ASN A 353 -34.56 6.54 -3.60
N ASN A 354 -35.64 6.71 -4.34
CA ASN A 354 -36.34 7.98 -4.49
C ASN A 354 -37.57 8.01 -3.55
N ALA A 355 -37.47 8.76 -2.46
CA ALA A 355 -38.53 8.94 -1.47
C ALA A 355 -39.02 10.40 -1.50
N SER A 356 -39.68 10.76 -2.60
CA SER A 356 -40.02 12.14 -2.94
C SER A 356 -41.52 12.35 -3.18
N ASN A 357 -42.03 13.57 -2.99
CA ASN A 357 -43.45 13.91 -3.07
C ASN A 357 -44.35 13.11 -2.10
N ASN A 358 -43.84 12.80 -0.91
CA ASN A 358 -44.54 12.12 0.18
C ASN A 358 -44.87 13.11 1.32
N TYR A 359 -45.63 12.70 2.34
CA TYR A 359 -45.75 13.51 3.55
C TYR A 359 -44.46 13.51 4.41
N ASN A 360 -43.76 12.38 4.51
CA ASN A 360 -42.34 12.36 4.88
C ASN A 360 -41.58 11.45 3.91
N GLY A 361 -40.29 11.71 3.66
CA GLY A 361 -39.50 10.85 2.79
C GLY A 361 -39.18 9.50 3.44
N ILE A 362 -38.35 9.53 4.49
CA ILE A 362 -37.88 8.37 5.27
C ILE A 362 -38.12 8.66 6.75
N HIS A 363 -38.87 7.80 7.45
CA HIS A 363 -39.23 7.98 8.85
C HIS A 363 -38.77 6.80 9.73
N LEU A 364 -37.93 7.09 10.71
CA LEU A 364 -37.46 6.16 11.74
C LEU A 364 -38.08 6.56 13.09
N TYR A 365 -38.95 5.70 13.62
CA TYR A 365 -39.52 5.83 14.95
C TYR A 365 -38.96 4.75 15.88
N ASP A 366 -38.32 5.19 16.97
CA ASP A 366 -37.77 4.34 18.03
C ASP A 366 -36.73 3.29 17.53
N SER A 367 -36.12 3.53 16.35
CA SER A 367 -35.33 2.59 15.54
C SER A 367 -33.83 2.94 15.57
N SER A 368 -32.92 1.97 15.60
CA SER A 368 -31.49 2.23 15.92
C SER A 368 -30.52 1.37 15.13
N ASN A 369 -29.26 1.82 15.00
CA ASN A 369 -28.18 1.18 14.22
C ASN A 369 -28.40 1.11 12.70
N ASN A 370 -29.42 1.78 12.14
CA ASN A 370 -29.73 1.70 10.70
C ASN A 370 -28.81 2.61 9.86
N THR A 371 -28.64 2.27 8.59
CA THR A 371 -27.84 3.04 7.61
C THR A 371 -28.72 3.56 6.46
N ILE A 372 -28.81 4.88 6.30
CA ILE A 372 -29.56 5.57 5.25
C ILE A 372 -28.55 6.26 4.34
N ILE A 373 -28.29 5.72 3.15
CA ILE A 373 -27.17 6.14 2.30
C ILE A 373 -27.54 6.42 0.83
N SER A 374 -27.11 7.54 0.26
CA SER A 374 -27.26 7.87 -1.17
C SER A 374 -28.71 7.90 -1.71
N ASN A 375 -29.71 8.19 -0.86
CA ASN A 375 -31.11 8.31 -1.28
C ASN A 375 -31.42 9.73 -1.81
N ILE A 376 -32.41 9.84 -2.70
CA ILE A 376 -33.02 11.11 -3.14
C ILE A 376 -34.33 11.29 -2.38
N VAL A 377 -34.46 12.40 -1.66
CA VAL A 377 -35.53 12.62 -0.67
C VAL A 377 -36.03 14.07 -0.78
N SER A 378 -36.92 14.34 -1.73
CA SER A 378 -37.25 15.70 -2.15
C SER A 378 -38.73 16.02 -2.31
N SER A 379 -39.07 17.32 -2.26
CA SER A 379 -40.45 17.81 -2.48
C SER A 379 -41.49 17.18 -1.54
N ASN A 380 -41.09 16.72 -0.35
CA ASN A 380 -42.01 16.13 0.62
C ASN A 380 -42.75 17.23 1.41
N ASP A 381 -44.03 17.01 1.74
CA ASP A 381 -44.90 17.98 2.42
C ASP A 381 -44.53 18.23 3.90
N GLY A 382 -43.71 17.35 4.49
CA GLY A 382 -43.21 17.44 5.85
C GLY A 382 -41.68 17.43 5.91
N THR A 383 -41.12 16.41 6.57
CA THR A 383 -39.67 16.24 6.72
C THR A 383 -39.11 15.28 5.67
N GLY A 384 -37.92 15.56 5.14
CA GLY A 384 -37.21 14.63 4.26
C GLY A 384 -36.83 13.32 4.98
N ILE A 385 -35.86 13.39 5.89
CA ILE A 385 -35.41 12.25 6.72
C ILE A 385 -35.64 12.56 8.20
N ARG A 386 -36.43 11.74 8.90
CA ARG A 386 -36.89 12.00 10.27
C ARG A 386 -36.53 10.87 11.23
N LEU A 387 -35.78 11.19 12.28
CA LEU A 387 -35.30 10.25 13.31
C LEU A 387 -35.90 10.63 14.68
N GLU A 388 -36.98 9.95 15.07
CA GLU A 388 -37.62 10.05 16.38
C GLU A 388 -37.17 8.92 17.31
N GLY A 389 -36.71 9.21 18.53
CA GLY A 389 -36.31 8.18 19.51
C GLY A 389 -35.20 7.23 19.04
N SER A 390 -34.45 7.66 18.03
CA SER A 390 -33.65 6.81 17.14
C SER A 390 -32.18 7.15 17.32
N SER A 391 -31.37 6.16 17.69
CA SER A 391 -29.96 6.32 18.09
C SER A 391 -29.00 5.46 17.28
N CYS A 392 -27.73 5.83 17.25
CA CYS A 392 -26.66 5.08 16.58
C CYS A 392 -26.87 4.86 15.05
N ASN A 393 -27.76 5.60 14.41
CA ASN A 393 -28.01 5.48 12.96
C ASN A 393 -26.97 6.30 12.17
N THR A 394 -26.64 5.85 10.96
CA THR A 394 -25.80 6.58 10.00
C THR A 394 -26.65 7.10 8.85
N VAL A 395 -26.56 8.40 8.56
CA VAL A 395 -27.26 9.08 7.46
C VAL A 395 -26.19 9.74 6.58
N SER A 396 -25.92 9.19 5.40
CA SER A 396 -24.79 9.64 4.57
C SER A 396 -25.06 9.79 3.07
N ASN A 397 -24.38 10.73 2.41
CA ASN A 397 -24.43 10.95 0.95
C ASN A 397 -25.85 11.19 0.36
N ASN A 398 -26.89 11.42 1.18
CA ASN A 398 -28.26 11.60 0.69
C ASN A 398 -28.47 13.00 0.11
N THR A 399 -29.37 13.12 -0.86
CA THR A 399 -29.83 14.40 -1.43
C THR A 399 -31.24 14.69 -0.92
N VAL A 400 -31.36 15.64 0.00
CA VAL A 400 -32.53 15.86 0.86
C VAL A 400 -33.02 17.31 0.73
N ASN A 401 -33.62 17.61 -0.42
CA ASN A 401 -33.82 18.98 -0.90
C ASN A 401 -35.29 19.36 -1.10
N SER A 402 -35.60 20.65 -0.95
CA SER A 402 -36.93 21.22 -1.29
C SER A 402 -38.12 20.59 -0.53
N ASN A 403 -37.90 20.04 0.66
CA ASN A 403 -38.98 19.56 1.52
C ASN A 403 -39.62 20.74 2.27
N ASN A 404 -40.95 20.72 2.48
CA ASN A 404 -41.70 21.88 2.97
C ASN A 404 -41.40 22.28 4.43
N ILE A 405 -40.78 21.40 5.23
CA ILE A 405 -40.37 21.70 6.61
C ILE A 405 -38.85 21.58 6.76
N ASP A 406 -38.34 20.43 7.22
CA ASP A 406 -36.92 20.21 7.47
C ASP A 406 -36.36 19.17 6.50
N GLY A 407 -35.10 19.32 6.10
CA GLY A 407 -34.38 18.29 5.36
C GLY A 407 -34.16 17.05 6.21
N ILE A 408 -33.33 17.18 7.26
CA ILE A 408 -33.05 16.09 8.22
C ILE A 408 -33.40 16.55 9.65
N TRP A 409 -34.28 15.84 10.34
CA TRP A 409 -34.68 16.16 11.73
C TRP A 409 -34.43 15.00 12.70
N VAL A 410 -33.59 15.24 13.71
CA VAL A 410 -33.32 14.33 14.83
C VAL A 410 -33.95 14.89 16.11
N PHE A 411 -34.84 14.13 16.74
CA PHE A 411 -35.48 14.55 17.99
C PHE A 411 -35.80 13.38 18.92
N ARG A 412 -35.88 13.64 20.23
CA ARG A 412 -36.25 12.63 21.24
C ARG A 412 -37.62 12.00 20.92
N GLY A 413 -37.72 10.70 21.15
CA GLY A 413 -39.01 9.99 21.11
C GLY A 413 -39.72 10.02 22.45
N VAL A 414 -40.88 9.36 22.52
CA VAL A 414 -41.73 9.32 23.73
C VAL A 414 -41.00 8.72 24.95
N CYS A 415 -40.08 7.77 24.74
CA CYS A 415 -39.32 7.10 25.81
C CYS A 415 -37.81 6.91 25.52
N LYS A 416 -37.32 7.30 24.35
CA LYS A 416 -35.91 7.13 23.93
C LYS A 416 -35.26 8.47 23.56
N SER A 417 -33.98 8.61 23.87
CA SER A 417 -33.12 9.67 23.33
C SER A 417 -32.74 9.37 21.87
N SER A 418 -32.48 10.42 21.09
CA SER A 418 -31.84 10.31 19.78
C SER A 418 -30.41 10.83 19.88
N GLY A 419 -29.46 9.90 19.93
CA GLY A 419 -28.05 10.20 20.19
C GLY A 419 -27.09 9.21 19.53
N ASN A 420 -25.82 9.60 19.44
CA ASN A 420 -24.77 8.85 18.73
C ASN A 420 -25.07 8.62 17.24
N ASN A 421 -26.01 9.36 16.64
CA ASN A 421 -26.24 9.29 15.19
C ASN A 421 -25.13 10.05 14.44
N ILE A 422 -24.76 9.57 13.27
CA ILE A 422 -23.77 10.17 12.37
C ILE A 422 -24.49 10.67 11.13
N ILE A 423 -24.45 11.98 10.86
CA ILE A 423 -25.03 12.62 9.69
C ILE A 423 -23.86 13.21 8.88
N THR A 424 -23.49 12.59 7.76
CA THR A 424 -22.28 13.00 7.03
C THR A 424 -22.43 13.10 5.51
N ASN A 425 -21.80 14.09 4.88
CA ASN A 425 -21.73 14.24 3.41
C ASN A 425 -23.10 14.37 2.71
N ASN A 426 -24.18 14.71 3.42
CA ASN A 426 -25.51 14.89 2.81
C ASN A 426 -25.62 16.27 2.17
N VAL A 427 -26.38 16.37 1.08
CA VAL A 427 -26.83 17.64 0.47
C VAL A 427 -28.25 17.90 0.95
N VAL A 428 -28.48 19.00 1.65
CA VAL A 428 -29.69 19.25 2.46
C VAL A 428 -30.16 20.69 2.25
N ASN A 429 -30.52 21.00 1.00
CA ASN A 429 -30.68 22.36 0.50
C ASN A 429 -32.13 22.76 0.22
N SER A 430 -32.41 24.07 0.27
CA SER A 430 -33.68 24.66 -0.17
C SER A 430 -34.94 24.15 0.55
N ASN A 431 -34.81 23.61 1.76
CA ASN A 431 -35.94 23.16 2.57
C ASN A 431 -36.67 24.34 3.24
N GLY A 432 -37.96 24.17 3.48
CA GLY A 432 -38.90 25.23 3.87
C GLY A 432 -38.67 25.87 5.24
N MET A 433 -37.86 25.25 6.10
CA MET A 433 -37.36 25.80 7.36
C MET A 433 -35.86 25.52 7.54
N THR A 434 -35.48 24.26 7.80
CA THR A 434 -34.11 23.90 8.23
C THR A 434 -33.47 22.88 7.31
N GLY A 435 -32.16 23.00 7.09
CA GLY A 435 -31.36 21.90 6.55
C GLY A 435 -31.31 20.73 7.54
N ILE A 436 -30.47 20.83 8.58
CA ILE A 436 -30.30 19.79 9.61
C ILE A 436 -30.73 20.31 11.00
N ARG A 437 -31.78 19.72 11.57
CA ARG A 437 -32.38 20.12 12.86
C ARG A 437 -32.16 19.04 13.93
N LEU A 438 -31.65 19.44 15.10
CA LEU A 438 -31.56 18.63 16.32
C LEU A 438 -32.47 19.22 17.40
N THR A 439 -33.23 18.39 18.10
CA THR A 439 -34.12 18.84 19.19
C THR A 439 -34.04 17.90 20.41
N SER A 440 -33.56 18.43 21.54
CA SER A 440 -33.24 17.65 22.75
C SER A 440 -32.43 16.37 22.46
N SER A 441 -31.47 16.47 21.53
CA SER A 441 -30.72 15.34 20.98
C SER A 441 -29.22 15.53 21.20
N ASN A 442 -28.57 14.50 21.76
CA ASN A 442 -27.25 14.64 22.39
C ASN A 442 -26.24 13.63 21.84
N ASN A 443 -24.96 14.02 21.85
CA ASN A 443 -23.83 13.18 21.41
C ASN A 443 -23.92 12.72 19.94
N ASN A 444 -24.54 13.50 19.04
CA ASN A 444 -24.58 13.22 17.60
C ASN A 444 -23.41 13.90 16.87
N THR A 445 -23.04 13.38 15.71
CA THR A 445 -21.97 13.90 14.84
C THR A 445 -22.56 14.35 13.50
N ILE A 446 -22.32 15.60 13.12
CA ILE A 446 -22.79 16.24 11.90
C ILE A 446 -21.57 16.72 11.11
N THR A 447 -21.17 16.00 10.06
CA THR A 447 -19.87 16.20 9.39
C THR A 447 -19.96 16.41 7.87
N ALA A 448 -19.26 17.40 7.33
CA ALA A 448 -19.11 17.61 5.88
C ALA A 448 -20.42 17.65 5.05
N ASN A 449 -21.56 17.99 5.68
CA ASN A 449 -22.83 18.17 4.98
C ASN A 449 -22.88 19.55 4.30
N THR A 450 -23.65 19.67 3.22
CA THR A 450 -24.02 20.94 2.61
C THR A 450 -25.48 21.24 2.94
N ALA A 451 -25.75 22.35 3.62
CA ALA A 451 -27.07 22.75 4.10
C ALA A 451 -27.35 24.21 3.74
N ASN A 452 -27.55 24.46 2.44
CA ASN A 452 -27.61 25.78 1.84
C ASN A 452 -29.02 26.19 1.40
N SER A 453 -29.28 27.51 1.39
CA SER A 453 -30.51 28.12 0.87
C SER A 453 -31.82 27.62 1.53
N ASN A 454 -31.76 27.05 2.74
CA ASN A 454 -32.94 26.73 3.53
C ASN A 454 -33.48 28.03 4.16
N ASN A 455 -34.79 28.17 4.26
CA ASN A 455 -35.42 29.48 4.57
C ASN A 455 -34.93 30.09 5.90
N ASP A 456 -34.88 29.29 6.97
CA ASP A 456 -34.56 29.77 8.32
C ASP A 456 -33.12 29.43 8.74
N TYR A 457 -32.72 28.16 8.63
CA TYR A 457 -31.49 27.65 9.26
C TYR A 457 -30.76 26.62 8.39
N GLY A 458 -29.43 26.74 8.26
CA GLY A 458 -28.61 25.65 7.71
C GLY A 458 -28.53 24.46 8.68
N ILE A 459 -27.98 24.70 9.89
CA ILE A 459 -27.90 23.71 10.98
C ILE A 459 -28.46 24.34 12.27
N ASN A 460 -29.36 23.63 12.95
CA ASN A 460 -30.08 24.14 14.14
C ASN A 460 -30.08 23.14 15.30
N LEU A 461 -29.60 23.55 16.47
CA LEU A 461 -29.62 22.79 17.73
C LEU A 461 -30.57 23.46 18.74
N LEU A 462 -31.70 22.80 19.02
CA LEU A 462 -32.75 23.27 19.93
C LEU A 462 -32.83 22.47 21.24
N SER A 463 -33.37 23.12 22.27
CA SER A 463 -33.92 22.49 23.48
C SER A 463 -32.91 21.57 24.20
N SER A 464 -31.73 22.11 24.48
CA SER A 464 -30.63 21.42 25.18
C SER A 464 -30.00 20.24 24.45
N SER A 465 -29.95 20.32 23.12
CA SER A 465 -29.12 19.44 22.28
C SER A 465 -27.63 19.69 22.58
N SER A 466 -27.01 18.76 23.30
CA SER A 466 -25.72 18.96 23.99
C SER A 466 -24.69 17.87 23.67
N ASN A 467 -23.41 18.20 23.80
CA ASN A 467 -22.27 17.33 23.48
C ASN A 467 -22.21 16.83 22.01
N ASN A 468 -22.86 17.52 21.07
CA ASN A 468 -22.81 17.18 19.65
C ASN A 468 -21.54 17.75 19.00
N THR A 469 -21.09 17.12 17.91
CA THR A 469 -19.99 17.59 17.06
C THR A 469 -20.54 18.03 15.72
N ILE A 470 -20.23 19.26 15.29
CA ILE A 470 -20.66 19.87 14.03
C ILE A 470 -19.39 20.32 13.31
N ALA A 471 -18.92 19.57 12.31
CA ALA A 471 -17.63 19.83 11.70
C ALA A 471 -17.57 19.78 10.16
N SER A 472 -16.75 20.64 9.55
CA SER A 472 -16.54 20.73 8.10
C SER A 472 -17.80 20.94 7.23
N ASN A 473 -18.94 21.30 7.81
CA ASN A 473 -20.18 21.50 7.06
C ASN A 473 -20.18 22.85 6.34
N THR A 474 -20.88 22.95 5.21
CA THR A 474 -21.18 24.21 4.54
C THR A 474 -22.65 24.57 4.78
N ALA A 475 -22.91 25.77 5.28
CA ALA A 475 -24.24 26.28 5.61
C ALA A 475 -24.37 27.74 5.19
N THR A 476 -24.63 27.98 3.90
CA THR A 476 -24.65 29.32 3.28
C THR A 476 -26.00 29.67 2.65
N ASN A 477 -26.29 30.96 2.46
CA ASN A 477 -27.53 31.48 1.85
C ASN A 477 -28.83 31.16 2.62
N ASN A 478 -28.73 30.72 3.88
CA ASN A 478 -29.87 30.57 4.79
C ASN A 478 -30.15 31.92 5.51
N PHE A 479 -31.19 32.03 6.34
CA PHE A 479 -31.30 33.19 7.25
C PHE A 479 -30.26 33.14 8.38
N PHE A 480 -30.03 31.97 8.97
CA PHE A 480 -28.92 31.67 9.89
C PHE A 480 -28.09 30.47 9.41
N GLY A 481 -26.76 30.55 9.49
CA GLY A 481 -25.87 29.44 9.11
C GLY A 481 -25.93 28.28 10.11
N ILE A 482 -25.41 28.49 11.32
CA ILE A 482 -25.41 27.54 12.43
C ILE A 482 -26.01 28.20 13.68
N TYR A 483 -27.08 27.64 14.23
CA TYR A 483 -27.84 28.21 15.34
C TYR A 483 -27.94 27.24 16.53
N LEU A 484 -27.72 27.74 17.76
CA LEU A 484 -27.78 26.97 19.00
C LEU A 484 -28.64 27.67 20.05
N HIS A 485 -29.81 27.10 20.41
CA HIS A 485 -30.68 27.58 21.48
C HIS A 485 -30.61 26.70 22.74
N SER A 486 -30.22 27.29 23.87
CA SER A 486 -30.07 26.62 25.18
C SER A 486 -29.29 25.29 25.12
N SER A 487 -28.31 25.24 24.22
CA SER A 487 -27.62 24.03 23.77
C SER A 487 -26.12 24.16 24.04
N SER A 488 -25.58 23.26 24.86
CA SER A 488 -24.30 23.47 25.57
C SER A 488 -23.28 22.35 25.35
N ASN A 489 -21.99 22.66 25.55
CA ASN A 489 -20.87 21.73 25.44
C ASN A 489 -20.71 21.06 24.05
N ASN A 490 -21.22 21.68 22.97
CA ASN A 490 -21.06 21.21 21.60
C ASN A 490 -19.70 21.66 21.02
N THR A 491 -19.16 20.92 20.05
CA THR A 491 -17.95 21.31 19.29
C THR A 491 -18.36 21.69 17.88
N ILE A 492 -17.99 22.89 17.43
CA ILE A 492 -18.30 23.47 16.13
C ILE A 492 -16.97 23.77 15.44
N SER A 493 -16.55 22.97 14.46
CA SER A 493 -15.18 23.05 13.92
C SER A 493 -15.01 22.88 12.41
N GLY A 494 -14.33 23.81 11.73
CA GLY A 494 -14.05 23.66 10.29
C GLY A 494 -15.20 24.04 9.36
N ASN A 495 -16.33 24.55 9.88
CA ASN A 495 -17.53 24.81 9.08
C ASN A 495 -17.44 26.14 8.30
N ASN A 496 -18.13 26.21 7.17
CA ASN A 496 -18.33 27.43 6.38
C ASN A 496 -19.76 27.94 6.55
N ALA A 497 -19.93 29.03 7.30
CA ALA A 497 -21.20 29.68 7.62
C ALA A 497 -21.29 31.09 6.99
N SER A 498 -20.85 31.21 5.74
CA SER A 498 -20.81 32.47 4.97
C SER A 498 -22.13 32.81 4.25
N SER A 499 -22.32 34.08 3.90
CA SER A 499 -23.39 34.58 3.04
C SER A 499 -24.82 34.19 3.50
N ASN A 500 -25.06 34.18 4.82
CA ASN A 500 -26.40 34.03 5.39
C ASN A 500 -27.02 35.41 5.65
N ASN A 501 -28.35 35.52 5.56
CA ASN A 501 -29.04 36.82 5.53
C ASN A 501 -28.97 37.60 6.86
N ASP A 502 -28.79 36.91 7.99
CA ASP A 502 -28.47 37.55 9.27
C ASP A 502 -27.15 37.03 9.87
N THR A 503 -27.17 35.97 10.68
CA THR A 503 -25.98 35.55 11.45
C THR A 503 -25.37 34.24 10.95
N GLY A 504 -24.04 34.21 10.80
CA GLY A 504 -23.26 33.01 10.48
C GLY A 504 -23.33 31.94 11.58
N ILE A 505 -22.87 32.26 12.79
CA ILE A 505 -22.89 31.36 13.97
C ILE A 505 -23.56 32.05 15.17
N TYR A 506 -24.72 31.56 15.61
CA TYR A 506 -25.54 32.21 16.65
C TYR A 506 -25.73 31.31 17.90
N PHE A 507 -25.24 31.77 19.05
CA PHE A 507 -25.49 31.19 20.36
C PHE A 507 -26.59 31.98 21.09
N TYR A 508 -27.78 31.41 21.18
CA TYR A 508 -28.95 32.05 21.80
C TYR A 508 -29.33 31.42 23.14
N SER A 509 -29.47 32.27 24.16
CA SER A 509 -30.13 31.96 25.45
C SER A 509 -29.59 30.70 26.14
N PHE A 510 -28.51 30.86 26.91
CA PHE A 510 -27.85 29.82 27.71
C PHE A 510 -27.20 28.68 26.90
N SER A 511 -26.74 28.96 25.68
CA SER A 511 -25.88 28.05 24.91
C SER A 511 -24.43 28.20 25.37
N ASN A 512 -24.06 27.46 26.42
CA ASN A 512 -22.83 27.67 27.19
C ASN A 512 -21.75 26.59 26.93
N ASN A 513 -20.49 26.93 27.23
CA ASN A 513 -19.33 26.02 27.20
C ASN A 513 -19.07 25.31 25.84
N ASN A 514 -19.61 25.81 24.72
CA ASN A 514 -19.34 25.27 23.39
C ASN A 514 -17.92 25.64 22.94
N ILE A 515 -17.35 24.87 22.00
CA ILE A 515 -16.04 25.13 21.38
C ILE A 515 -16.24 25.48 19.91
N VAL A 516 -15.60 26.55 19.43
CA VAL A 516 -15.73 27.09 18.07
C VAL A 516 -14.33 27.32 17.50
N ILE A 517 -13.91 26.50 16.53
CA ILE A 517 -12.52 26.45 16.05
C ILE A 517 -12.39 26.17 14.54
N CYS A 518 -11.49 26.86 13.82
CA CYS A 518 -11.28 26.67 12.38
C CYS A 518 -12.52 26.91 11.49
N ASN A 519 -13.55 27.61 11.97
CA ASN A 519 -14.72 27.93 11.15
C ASN A 519 -14.46 29.20 10.32
N THR A 520 -15.10 29.31 9.17
CA THR A 520 -15.17 30.56 8.38
C THR A 520 -16.61 31.05 8.35
N ALA A 521 -16.81 32.29 8.78
CA ALA A 521 -18.02 33.04 8.50
C ALA A 521 -17.58 34.30 7.71
N SER A 522 -18.40 34.71 6.74
CA SER A 522 -18.10 35.90 5.94
C SER A 522 -19.32 36.40 5.18
N ASN A 523 -19.35 37.69 4.84
CA ASN A 523 -20.42 38.31 4.03
C ASN A 523 -21.84 38.09 4.59
N ASN A 524 -21.95 37.96 5.91
CA ASN A 524 -23.18 37.92 6.69
C ASN A 524 -23.59 39.35 7.13
N HIS A 525 -24.74 39.51 7.79
CA HIS A 525 -25.01 40.73 8.58
C HIS A 525 -24.10 40.74 9.83
N ARG A 526 -24.05 39.59 10.54
CA ARG A 526 -23.13 39.30 11.65
C ARG A 526 -22.44 37.95 11.45
N ASP A 527 -21.16 37.85 11.77
CA ASP A 527 -20.48 36.55 11.68
C ASP A 527 -20.77 35.66 12.88
N ILE A 528 -20.66 36.20 14.08
CA ILE A 528 -20.89 35.48 15.32
C ILE A 528 -21.67 36.32 16.33
N TYR A 529 -22.71 35.72 16.93
CA TYR A 529 -23.55 36.38 17.91
C TYR A 529 -23.71 35.53 19.18
N PRO A 530 -23.05 35.89 20.29
CA PRO A 530 -23.39 35.38 21.61
C PRO A 530 -24.47 36.24 22.28
N TYR A 531 -25.68 35.69 22.44
CA TYR A 531 -26.76 36.29 23.22
C TYR A 531 -27.02 35.44 24.47
N LYS A 532 -26.81 36.02 25.66
CA LYS A 532 -26.98 35.36 26.97
C LYS A 532 -26.28 34.00 27.08
N SER A 533 -25.10 33.87 26.48
CA SER A 533 -24.43 32.61 26.21
C SER A 533 -22.94 32.71 26.57
N ASN A 534 -22.49 31.90 27.53
CA ASN A 534 -21.30 32.15 28.33
C ASN A 534 -20.30 30.98 28.34
N ASN A 535 -19.03 31.28 28.66
CA ASN A 535 -17.91 30.34 28.74
C ASN A 535 -17.62 29.55 27.44
N ASN A 536 -18.15 29.98 26.30
CA ASN A 536 -17.80 29.40 25.01
C ASN A 536 -16.34 29.76 24.67
N LYS A 537 -15.64 28.85 23.98
CA LYS A 537 -14.24 29.01 23.57
C LYS A 537 -14.16 29.18 22.06
N ILE A 538 -13.77 30.35 21.60
CA ILE A 538 -13.86 30.77 20.20
C ILE A 538 -12.48 31.22 19.75
N TYR A 539 -11.77 30.40 18.98
CA TYR A 539 -10.38 30.67 18.55
C TYR A 539 -10.06 29.99 17.23
N LEU A 540 -9.09 30.51 16.48
CA LEU A 540 -8.75 30.09 15.11
C LEU A 540 -9.94 30.13 14.13
N ASN A 541 -10.88 31.06 14.27
CA ASN A 541 -11.94 31.25 13.27
C ASN A 541 -11.61 32.44 12.35
N ASN A 542 -12.18 32.43 11.15
CA ASN A 542 -12.13 33.53 10.19
C ASN A 542 -13.44 34.32 10.22
N PHE A 543 -13.36 35.63 10.47
CA PHE A 543 -14.50 36.54 10.48
C PHE A 543 -14.31 37.70 9.47
N ILE A 544 -15.02 37.64 8.33
CA ILE A 544 -14.62 38.34 7.09
C ILE A 544 -15.75 39.15 6.41
N ASN A 545 -15.57 40.47 6.30
CA ASN A 545 -16.36 41.39 5.47
C ASN A 545 -17.88 41.39 5.76
N ASN A 546 -18.28 41.78 6.97
CA ASN A 546 -19.68 41.86 7.38
C ASN A 546 -20.10 43.31 7.64
N THR A 547 -21.36 43.51 8.03
CA THR A 547 -21.81 44.83 8.52
C THR A 547 -21.33 45.06 9.95
N ASP A 548 -21.50 44.07 10.82
CA ASP A 548 -20.91 44.00 12.16
C ASP A 548 -20.17 42.66 12.29
N ASN A 549 -18.84 42.67 12.41
CA ASN A 549 -18.09 41.40 12.55
C ASN A 549 -18.43 40.66 13.86
N ILE A 550 -18.94 41.36 14.88
CA ILE A 550 -19.41 40.77 16.14
C ILE A 550 -20.46 41.65 16.86
N ASP A 551 -21.36 40.98 17.59
CA ASP A 551 -22.32 41.52 18.56
C ASP A 551 -22.27 40.58 19.77
N SER A 552 -22.08 41.06 21.01
CA SER A 552 -21.97 40.20 22.21
C SER A 552 -22.83 40.72 23.37
N TYR A 553 -24.08 40.24 23.45
CA TYR A 553 -25.07 40.74 24.39
C TYR A 553 -25.21 39.86 25.64
N ASP A 554 -25.02 40.46 26.83
CA ASP A 554 -25.23 39.83 28.16
C ASP A 554 -24.48 38.49 28.30
N SER A 555 -23.25 38.46 27.78
CA SER A 555 -22.43 37.28 27.55
C SER A 555 -20.96 37.52 27.94
N THR A 556 -20.26 36.48 28.37
CA THR A 556 -18.83 36.47 28.70
C THR A 556 -18.20 35.17 28.21
N ASN A 557 -17.25 35.26 27.28
CA ASN A 557 -16.68 34.15 26.53
C ASN A 557 -15.15 34.26 26.41
N ILE A 558 -14.51 33.20 25.91
CA ILE A 558 -13.05 33.11 25.79
C ILE A 558 -12.67 33.12 24.31
N TRP A 559 -12.10 34.22 23.84
CA TRP A 559 -11.86 34.50 22.42
C TRP A 559 -10.46 34.07 21.92
N ASN A 560 -9.76 33.23 22.69
CA ASN A 560 -8.47 32.66 22.31
C ASN A 560 -8.28 31.24 22.86
N SER A 561 -7.32 30.51 22.33
CA SER A 561 -6.97 29.17 22.78
C SER A 561 -6.63 29.15 24.28
N THR A 562 -7.12 28.17 25.04
CA THR A 562 -6.81 28.04 26.48
C THR A 562 -5.50 27.29 26.76
N PHE A 563 -4.69 27.07 25.73
CA PHE A 563 -3.38 26.41 25.75
C PHE A 563 -2.55 26.95 24.57
N LYS A 564 -1.22 26.83 24.65
CA LYS A 564 -0.34 27.23 23.54
C LYS A 564 -0.39 26.21 22.41
N ILE A 565 -0.45 26.71 21.18
CA ILE A 565 -0.45 25.95 19.93
C ILE A 565 0.88 26.19 19.23
N THR A 566 1.47 25.15 18.63
CA THR A 566 2.63 25.25 17.75
C THR A 566 2.14 25.35 16.31
N TYR A 567 2.62 26.34 15.58
CA TYR A 567 2.16 26.69 14.24
C TYR A 567 3.33 27.24 13.41
N THR A 568 3.16 27.34 12.09
CA THR A 568 4.19 27.88 11.18
C THR A 568 3.62 29.05 10.39
N TYR A 569 4.22 30.22 10.54
CA TYR A 569 3.84 31.45 9.85
C TYR A 569 5.05 32.01 9.11
N ASN A 570 4.88 32.38 7.84
CA ASN A 570 5.96 32.86 6.95
C ASN A 570 7.27 32.03 7.03
N GLY A 571 7.13 30.70 7.01
CA GLY A 571 8.24 29.74 7.05
C GLY A 571 8.92 29.57 8.41
N THR A 572 8.51 30.30 9.45
CA THR A 572 9.05 30.21 10.81
C THR A 572 8.05 29.52 11.74
N THR A 573 8.53 28.62 12.60
CA THR A 573 7.69 27.91 13.58
C THR A 573 7.67 28.63 14.92
N PHE A 574 6.48 28.91 15.43
CA PHE A 574 6.23 29.62 16.68
C PHE A 574 5.45 28.75 17.67
N THR A 575 5.29 29.20 18.93
CA THR A 575 4.44 28.50 19.92
C THR A 575 3.84 29.50 20.92
N ASN A 576 2.59 29.87 20.67
CA ASN A 576 1.88 30.94 21.39
C ASN A 576 0.40 30.56 21.64
N PHE A 577 -0.34 31.37 22.40
CA PHE A 577 -1.80 31.28 22.36
C PHE A 577 -2.30 31.92 21.06
N MET A 578 -3.41 31.44 20.50
CA MET A 578 -3.94 31.93 19.21
C MET A 578 -5.40 32.33 19.36
N GLY A 579 -5.76 33.49 18.81
CA GLY A 579 -7.12 34.03 18.72
C GLY A 579 -7.74 33.75 17.36
N ASN A 580 -8.61 34.64 16.90
CA ASN A 580 -9.34 34.57 15.63
C ASN A 580 -8.79 35.61 14.64
N TYR A 581 -9.05 35.41 13.35
CA TYR A 581 -8.83 36.41 12.32
C TYR A 581 -10.07 37.31 12.18
N TRP A 582 -9.85 38.62 12.23
CA TRP A 582 -10.88 39.65 12.13
C TRP A 582 -10.53 40.59 10.97
N SER A 583 -11.38 40.65 9.95
CA SER A 583 -11.14 41.45 8.73
C SER A 583 -11.03 42.97 8.94
N ASP A 584 -11.47 43.47 10.10
CA ASP A 584 -11.41 44.86 10.55
C ASP A 584 -10.28 45.13 11.58
N TYR A 585 -9.42 44.16 11.88
CA TYR A 585 -8.31 44.34 12.82
C TYR A 585 -7.15 45.15 12.21
N GLU A 586 -7.04 46.42 12.59
CA GLU A 586 -5.97 47.34 12.15
C GLU A 586 -4.68 47.29 13.00
N GLY A 587 -4.55 46.35 13.95
CA GLY A 587 -3.42 46.34 14.90
C GLY A 587 -2.17 45.63 14.37
N ASN A 588 -1.00 46.09 14.80
CA ASN A 588 0.30 45.59 14.31
C ASN A 588 0.66 44.21 14.88
N ASP A 589 1.38 43.42 14.09
CA ASP A 589 2.35 42.44 14.57
C ASP A 589 3.76 43.06 14.41
N THR A 590 4.38 43.43 15.53
CA THR A 590 5.73 44.02 15.59
C THR A 590 6.81 42.94 15.74
N ASN A 591 6.42 41.71 16.08
CA ASN A 591 7.33 40.67 16.55
C ASN A 591 7.60 39.59 15.47
N GLY A 592 6.67 39.43 14.52
CA GLY A 592 6.75 38.54 13.36
C GLY A 592 6.13 37.15 13.58
N ASP A 593 5.50 36.89 14.73
CA ASP A 593 4.83 35.60 15.01
C ASP A 593 3.43 35.47 14.41
N GLY A 594 2.95 36.47 13.66
CA GLY A 594 1.65 36.47 13.01
C GLY A 594 0.47 36.70 13.96
N ILE A 595 0.73 37.06 15.21
CA ILE A 595 -0.29 37.44 16.18
C ILE A 595 -0.18 38.93 16.44
N GLY A 596 -1.32 39.62 16.41
CA GLY A 596 -1.40 41.03 16.70
C GLY A 596 -1.04 41.36 18.15
N ASP A 597 -0.14 42.32 18.36
CA ASP A 597 0.30 42.78 19.69
C ASP A 597 -0.81 43.52 20.47
N THR A 598 -1.95 43.84 19.81
CA THR A 598 -3.06 44.61 20.38
C THR A 598 -4.33 43.76 20.43
N PRO A 599 -4.91 43.51 21.63
CA PRO A 599 -6.16 42.77 21.76
C PRO A 599 -7.35 43.41 21.02
N TYR A 600 -8.06 42.64 20.20
CA TYR A 600 -9.32 43.05 19.56
C TYR A 600 -10.44 43.09 20.60
N SER A 601 -11.30 44.12 20.56
CA SER A 601 -12.26 44.42 21.63
C SER A 601 -13.66 43.94 21.27
N ILE A 602 -14.31 43.20 22.18
CA ILE A 602 -15.56 42.47 21.94
C ILE A 602 -16.55 42.83 23.04
N ASP A 603 -17.16 44.01 22.95
CA ASP A 603 -17.99 44.61 24.00
C ASP A 603 -17.33 44.62 25.40
N GLY A 604 -17.69 43.67 26.28
CA GLY A 604 -17.07 43.48 27.60
C GLY A 604 -15.88 42.50 27.62
N ASP A 605 -15.76 41.65 26.59
CA ASP A 605 -14.69 40.68 26.38
C ASP A 605 -13.60 41.22 25.43
N LYS A 606 -12.53 40.43 25.22
CA LYS A 606 -11.47 40.68 24.22
C LYS A 606 -10.93 39.38 23.64
N ASP A 607 -10.53 39.43 22.37
CA ASP A 607 -9.56 38.49 21.82
C ASP A 607 -8.15 39.02 22.13
N TYR A 608 -7.41 38.27 22.94
CA TYR A 608 -6.07 38.66 23.39
C TYR A 608 -4.95 38.32 22.40
N TYR A 609 -5.25 37.55 21.35
CA TYR A 609 -4.25 37.01 20.41
C TYR A 609 -4.77 37.02 18.96
N PRO A 610 -5.34 38.14 18.46
CA PRO A 610 -5.95 38.19 17.12
C PRO A 610 -4.92 37.84 16.05
N LEU A 611 -5.33 37.06 15.05
CA LEU A 611 -4.49 36.68 13.92
C LEU A 611 -4.43 37.84 12.92
N VAL A 612 -3.25 38.09 12.33
CA VAL A 612 -3.08 39.12 11.28
C VAL A 612 -3.43 38.61 9.88
N GLU A 613 -3.48 37.29 9.68
CA GLU A 613 -4.00 36.62 8.48
C GLU A 613 -5.08 35.58 8.87
N PRO A 614 -5.91 35.11 7.92
CA PRO A 614 -6.83 33.97 8.14
C PRO A 614 -6.14 32.72 8.73
N PHE A 615 -6.84 31.89 9.52
CA PHE A 615 -6.21 30.82 10.31
C PHE A 615 -5.51 29.74 9.46
N GLU A 616 -5.93 29.52 8.21
CA GLU A 616 -5.32 28.58 7.28
C GLU A 616 -3.90 28.96 6.85
N ASN A 617 -3.46 30.20 7.10
CA ASN A 617 -2.10 30.66 6.82
C ASN A 617 -1.06 30.18 7.86
N TYR A 618 -1.51 29.56 8.95
CA TYR A 618 -0.70 29.14 10.11
C TYR A 618 -0.46 27.61 10.16
N PHE A 619 -1.17 26.84 9.34
CA PHE A 619 -1.17 25.37 9.35
C PHE A 619 -1.04 24.79 7.92
N PRO A 620 -0.31 23.68 7.72
CA PRO A 620 -0.28 23.01 6.43
C PRO A 620 -1.65 22.50 5.97
N LYS A 621 -2.03 22.81 4.72
CA LYS A 621 -3.17 22.19 4.02
C LYS A 621 -2.74 20.97 3.21
N ILE A 622 -3.70 20.08 2.96
CA ILE A 622 -3.66 19.12 1.85
C ILE A 622 -4.32 19.79 0.64
N ILE A 623 -3.73 19.64 -0.53
CA ILE A 623 -4.28 20.04 -1.83
C ILE A 623 -4.46 18.77 -2.65
N TYR A 624 -5.67 18.52 -3.09
CA TYR A 624 -6.00 17.36 -3.91
C TYR A 624 -5.92 17.69 -5.41
N VAL A 625 -5.40 16.73 -6.17
CA VAL A 625 -5.19 16.80 -7.63
C VAL A 625 -5.71 15.50 -8.25
N ASP A 626 -6.49 15.64 -9.33
CA ASP A 626 -7.23 14.57 -10.01
C ASP A 626 -7.38 15.00 -11.49
N ASP A 627 -6.91 14.21 -12.46
CA ASP A 627 -6.84 14.59 -13.88
C ASP A 627 -8.20 14.61 -14.62
N ASP A 628 -9.24 13.94 -14.11
CA ASP A 628 -10.59 13.95 -14.70
C ASP A 628 -11.71 14.49 -13.78
N PHE A 629 -11.45 14.60 -12.47
CA PHE A 629 -12.34 15.04 -11.39
C PHE A 629 -13.40 14.01 -10.95
N GLU A 630 -13.27 12.72 -11.26
CA GLU A 630 -14.27 11.70 -10.87
C GLU A 630 -14.17 11.22 -9.41
N ASP A 631 -12.99 11.25 -8.75
CA ASP A 631 -12.78 10.54 -7.46
C ASP A 631 -13.29 11.29 -6.21
N ASP A 632 -13.09 12.62 -6.12
CA ASP A 632 -13.69 13.46 -5.05
C ASP A 632 -13.98 14.90 -5.53
N PRO A 633 -15.01 15.10 -6.37
CA PRO A 633 -15.33 16.41 -6.93
C PRO A 633 -15.72 17.48 -5.88
N ALA A 634 -15.89 17.13 -4.60
CA ALA A 634 -16.21 18.08 -3.54
C ALA A 634 -14.96 18.81 -2.98
N ASN A 635 -13.79 18.15 -2.97
CA ASN A 635 -12.56 18.69 -2.38
C ASN A 635 -11.47 19.04 -3.42
N HIS A 636 -11.64 18.63 -4.67
CA HIS A 636 -10.70 18.91 -5.76
C HIS A 636 -10.75 20.36 -6.29
N ARG A 637 -9.61 20.82 -6.83
CA ARG A 637 -9.48 22.10 -7.54
C ARG A 637 -8.62 22.06 -8.80
N TRP A 638 -7.80 21.03 -8.98
CA TRP A 638 -6.70 21.06 -9.93
C TRP A 638 -6.57 19.73 -10.68
N ASN A 639 -6.53 19.79 -12.02
CA ASN A 639 -6.30 18.64 -12.89
C ASN A 639 -4.89 18.55 -13.48
N THR A 640 -3.92 19.19 -12.83
CA THR A 640 -2.50 18.96 -13.09
C THR A 640 -1.72 19.14 -11.79
N ILE A 641 -0.69 18.34 -11.60
CA ILE A 641 0.19 18.33 -10.43
C ILE A 641 0.85 19.70 -10.27
N GLN A 642 1.29 20.33 -11.37
CA GLN A 642 1.88 21.67 -11.33
C GLN A 642 0.89 22.72 -10.81
N LYS A 643 -0.41 22.63 -11.11
CA LYS A 643 -1.42 23.53 -10.53
C LYS A 643 -1.56 23.35 -9.02
N GLY A 644 -1.58 22.09 -8.54
CA GLY A 644 -1.57 21.77 -7.11
C GLY A 644 -0.35 22.34 -6.39
N ILE A 645 0.84 22.19 -6.98
CA ILE A 645 2.10 22.76 -6.46
C ILE A 645 2.08 24.29 -6.51
N ASN A 646 1.45 24.90 -7.50
CA ASN A 646 1.34 26.36 -7.59
C ASN A 646 0.46 26.93 -6.46
N ASP A 647 -0.63 26.25 -6.08
CA ASP A 647 -1.50 26.58 -4.94
C ASP A 647 -0.90 26.19 -3.56
N ALA A 648 0.11 25.32 -3.53
CA ALA A 648 0.81 24.93 -2.32
C ALA A 648 1.65 26.06 -1.72
N ARG A 649 1.83 26.02 -0.40
CA ARG A 649 2.86 26.74 0.35
C ARG A 649 3.83 25.76 1.00
N ASP A 650 4.92 26.24 1.56
CA ASP A 650 5.83 25.40 2.34
C ASP A 650 5.10 24.66 3.48
N GLY A 651 5.49 23.41 3.71
CA GLY A 651 4.85 22.46 4.62
C GLY A 651 3.61 21.75 4.07
N ASN A 652 2.98 22.24 2.99
CA ASN A 652 1.74 21.66 2.46
C ASN A 652 1.96 20.25 1.87
N THR A 653 0.88 19.48 1.80
CA THR A 653 0.83 18.22 1.03
C THR A 653 0.07 18.45 -0.27
N VAL A 654 0.62 17.97 -1.39
CA VAL A 654 -0.09 17.80 -2.65
C VAL A 654 -0.35 16.31 -2.82
N TYR A 655 -1.61 15.92 -2.73
CA TYR A 655 -2.10 14.55 -2.90
C TYR A 655 -2.65 14.40 -4.33
N VAL A 656 -2.26 13.33 -5.02
CA VAL A 656 -2.56 13.11 -6.44
C VAL A 656 -3.23 11.75 -6.61
N TYR A 657 -4.48 11.71 -7.08
CA TYR A 657 -5.23 10.46 -7.26
C TYR A 657 -4.68 9.57 -8.40
N ALA A 658 -5.12 8.32 -8.50
CA ALA A 658 -4.75 7.43 -9.59
C ALA A 658 -5.13 8.04 -10.96
N GLY A 659 -4.19 8.08 -11.91
CA GLY A 659 -4.34 8.97 -13.06
C GLY A 659 -3.12 9.05 -13.98
N ASN A 660 -3.23 9.73 -15.12
CA ASN A 660 -2.17 9.83 -16.13
C ASN A 660 -1.85 11.30 -16.48
N TYR A 661 -1.02 11.91 -15.64
CA TYR A 661 -0.61 13.30 -15.69
C TYR A 661 0.48 13.52 -16.75
N ASN A 662 0.07 13.96 -17.95
CA ASN A 662 0.97 14.27 -19.06
C ASN A 662 1.59 15.68 -18.89
N GLU A 663 2.51 15.83 -17.93
CA GLU A 663 3.18 17.11 -17.63
C GLU A 663 4.63 16.93 -17.12
N ASN A 664 5.43 18.00 -17.21
CA ASN A 664 6.73 18.12 -16.54
C ASN A 664 6.54 18.94 -15.26
N VAL A 665 6.93 18.40 -14.11
CA VAL A 665 6.61 18.98 -12.79
C VAL A 665 7.82 19.68 -12.17
N ILE A 666 7.66 20.93 -11.74
CA ILE A 666 8.67 21.73 -11.03
C ILE A 666 8.28 21.86 -9.56
N VAL A 667 9.08 21.26 -8.68
CA VAL A 667 8.93 21.32 -7.21
C VAL A 667 9.93 22.33 -6.63
N ASN A 668 9.48 23.58 -6.50
CA ASN A 668 10.25 24.72 -6.01
C ASN A 668 9.81 25.22 -4.62
N LYS A 669 9.04 24.40 -3.88
CA LYS A 669 8.56 24.65 -2.51
C LYS A 669 8.81 23.42 -1.64
N THR A 670 8.93 23.62 -0.34
CA THR A 670 9.15 22.59 0.69
C THR A 670 7.85 21.82 0.96
N ILE A 671 7.49 20.87 0.09
CA ILE A 671 6.20 20.17 0.15
C ILE A 671 6.34 18.65 0.30
N THR A 672 5.25 17.99 0.67
CA THR A 672 5.08 16.55 0.45
C THR A 672 4.22 16.35 -0.80
N LEU A 673 4.79 15.76 -1.85
CA LEU A 673 4.09 15.37 -3.07
C LEU A 673 3.88 13.85 -3.04
N ILE A 674 2.63 13.41 -2.99
CA ILE A 674 2.29 12.00 -2.81
C ILE A 674 1.20 11.57 -3.80
N GLY A 675 1.43 10.49 -4.52
CA GLY A 675 0.40 9.81 -5.29
C GLY A 675 -0.43 8.89 -4.41
N GLU A 676 -1.65 8.58 -4.82
CA GLU A 676 -2.48 7.57 -4.18
C GLU A 676 -1.78 6.19 -4.23
N ASN A 677 -1.21 5.84 -5.38
CA ASN A 677 -0.61 4.53 -5.60
C ASN A 677 0.50 4.56 -6.67
N ARG A 678 1.71 4.16 -6.26
CA ARG A 678 2.91 3.94 -7.11
C ARG A 678 2.69 3.34 -8.49
N ASP A 679 1.73 2.43 -8.65
CA ASP A 679 1.57 1.65 -9.87
C ASP A 679 0.41 2.17 -10.76
N THR A 680 -0.38 3.15 -10.30
CA THR A 680 -1.51 3.77 -11.04
C THR A 680 -1.49 5.30 -11.11
N THR A 681 -0.83 6.01 -10.18
CA THR A 681 -0.59 7.45 -10.29
C THR A 681 0.67 7.68 -11.15
N ILE A 682 0.47 8.12 -12.40
CA ILE A 682 1.51 8.16 -13.44
C ILE A 682 1.79 9.62 -13.85
N ILE A 683 3.06 10.02 -13.80
CA ILE A 683 3.56 11.26 -14.42
C ILE A 683 4.29 10.90 -15.73
N ASP A 684 3.85 11.48 -16.84
CA ASP A 684 4.37 11.23 -18.18
C ASP A 684 4.98 12.51 -18.78
N GLY A 685 6.32 12.57 -18.76
CA GLY A 685 7.10 13.70 -19.29
C GLY A 685 7.02 13.87 -20.81
N SER A 686 6.19 13.08 -21.50
CA SER A 686 5.82 13.25 -22.92
C SER A 686 6.99 13.26 -23.91
N GLY A 687 8.16 12.75 -23.51
CA GLY A 687 9.38 12.73 -24.31
C GLY A 687 10.10 14.09 -24.38
N SER A 688 10.07 14.89 -23.30
CA SER A 688 10.86 16.12 -23.21
C SER A 688 11.24 16.48 -21.77
N GLY A 689 12.48 16.94 -21.54
CA GLY A 689 12.96 17.43 -20.24
C GLY A 689 12.86 16.43 -19.08
N ASP A 690 12.97 16.94 -17.85
CA ASP A 690 12.76 16.17 -16.63
C ASP A 690 11.28 15.87 -16.38
N VAL A 691 10.93 14.67 -15.92
CA VAL A 691 9.54 14.38 -15.51
C VAL A 691 9.21 15.12 -14.21
N VAL A 692 10.13 15.11 -13.24
CA VAL A 692 10.08 15.94 -12.03
C VAL A 692 11.44 16.63 -11.79
N PHE A 693 11.44 17.95 -11.74
CA PHE A 693 12.59 18.78 -11.39
C PHE A 693 12.41 19.40 -10.00
N VAL A 694 13.36 19.18 -9.09
CA VAL A 694 13.31 19.61 -7.68
C VAL A 694 14.41 20.62 -7.36
N SER A 695 14.01 21.80 -6.90
CA SER A 695 14.93 22.89 -6.54
C SER A 695 14.74 23.44 -5.12
N ALA A 696 13.75 22.95 -4.36
CA ALA A 696 13.60 23.25 -2.93
C ALA A 696 14.39 22.25 -2.07
N ASP A 697 14.64 22.62 -0.82
CA ASP A 697 15.15 21.70 0.22
C ASP A 697 13.98 20.94 0.87
N SER A 698 14.26 19.77 1.44
CA SER A 698 13.37 19.01 2.35
C SER A 698 12.00 18.60 1.77
N VAL A 699 11.91 18.47 0.44
CA VAL A 699 10.75 17.92 -0.28
C VAL A 699 10.63 16.42 -0.02
N ASN A 700 9.41 15.90 0.12
CA ASN A 700 9.12 14.47 0.11
C ASN A 700 8.36 14.10 -1.18
N ILE A 701 8.77 13.06 -1.88
CA ILE A 701 8.10 12.52 -3.08
C ILE A 701 7.86 11.02 -2.90
N SER A 702 6.61 10.56 -3.06
CA SER A 702 6.28 9.14 -2.91
C SER A 702 5.09 8.66 -3.74
N GLU A 703 5.05 7.36 -4.01
CA GLU A 703 3.91 6.66 -4.63
C GLU A 703 3.56 7.14 -6.06
N PHE A 704 4.57 7.34 -6.91
CA PHE A 704 4.39 7.63 -8.34
C PHE A 704 5.05 6.61 -9.26
N THR A 705 4.51 6.45 -10.46
CA THR A 705 5.24 5.99 -11.64
C THR A 705 5.64 7.19 -12.49
N LEU A 706 6.92 7.33 -12.83
CA LEU A 706 7.44 8.40 -13.69
C LEU A 706 7.97 7.81 -14.99
N ARG A 707 7.56 8.34 -16.14
CA ARG A 707 7.99 7.84 -17.46
C ARG A 707 8.22 8.92 -18.51
N ASN A 708 8.87 8.52 -19.60
CA ASN A 708 9.07 9.31 -20.83
C ASN A 708 9.76 10.67 -20.62
N SER A 709 10.90 10.71 -19.92
CA SER A 709 11.75 11.91 -19.90
C SER A 709 12.39 12.19 -21.26
N GLY A 710 12.75 13.44 -21.47
CA GLY A 710 13.94 13.82 -22.23
C GLY A 710 13.79 13.95 -23.75
N SER A 711 14.41 15.01 -24.27
CA SER A 711 14.41 15.41 -25.68
C SER A 711 15.78 15.87 -26.18
N HIS A 712 16.80 16.03 -25.31
CA HIS A 712 18.13 16.50 -25.69
C HIS A 712 18.99 15.46 -26.42
N VAL A 713 18.73 15.26 -27.72
CA VAL A 713 19.48 14.34 -28.59
C VAL A 713 21.00 14.56 -28.57
N ASP A 714 21.44 15.82 -28.40
CA ASP A 714 22.85 16.21 -28.34
C ASP A 714 23.52 16.01 -26.97
N TYR A 715 22.73 15.88 -25.89
CA TYR A 715 23.23 15.72 -24.52
C TYR A 715 22.38 14.74 -23.70
N PRO A 716 22.62 13.41 -23.81
CA PRO A 716 21.79 12.36 -23.22
C PRO A 716 21.69 12.31 -21.68
N GLU A 717 22.24 13.29 -21.00
CA GLU A 717 22.72 13.19 -19.62
C GLU A 717 22.16 14.25 -18.65
N TYR A 718 21.38 15.21 -19.16
CA TYR A 718 20.74 16.25 -18.34
C TYR A 718 19.30 15.94 -17.96
N ASP A 719 18.50 15.41 -18.89
CA ASP A 719 17.10 15.08 -18.67
C ASP A 719 16.94 13.83 -17.77
N ALA A 720 16.04 13.84 -16.78
CA ALA A 720 15.86 12.73 -15.84
C ALA A 720 14.40 12.36 -15.53
N GLY A 721 14.20 11.18 -14.95
CA GLY A 721 12.94 10.84 -14.26
C GLY A 721 12.71 11.76 -13.07
N ILE A 722 13.71 11.92 -12.20
CA ILE A 722 13.75 12.97 -11.18
C ILE A 722 15.14 13.62 -11.17
N GLU A 723 15.23 14.94 -11.36
CA GLU A 723 16.44 15.71 -11.03
C GLU A 723 16.25 16.49 -9.72
N LEU A 724 17.23 16.38 -8.82
CA LEU A 724 17.45 17.29 -7.68
C LEU A 724 18.64 18.19 -7.99
N ARG A 725 18.41 19.49 -8.21
CA ARG A 725 19.46 20.46 -8.57
C ARG A 725 19.64 21.53 -7.49
N SER A 726 20.82 21.53 -6.85
CA SER A 726 21.15 22.35 -5.66
C SER A 726 20.18 22.17 -4.47
N SER A 727 19.65 20.95 -4.32
CA SER A 727 18.47 20.63 -3.51
C SER A 727 18.81 19.55 -2.46
N ASN A 728 18.50 19.81 -1.19
CA ASN A 728 19.07 19.06 -0.06
C ASN A 728 18.02 18.51 0.90
N LYS A 729 18.38 17.45 1.64
CA LYS A 729 17.57 16.80 2.70
C LYS A 729 16.25 16.16 2.23
N ASN A 730 16.00 16.09 0.93
CA ASN A 730 14.77 15.54 0.37
C ASN A 730 14.63 14.03 0.59
N THR A 731 13.39 13.54 0.54
CA THR A 731 13.07 12.10 0.59
C THR A 731 12.37 11.68 -0.71
N ILE A 732 12.83 10.61 -1.34
CA ILE A 732 12.14 9.96 -2.48
C ILE A 732 11.89 8.50 -2.10
N THR A 733 10.65 8.04 -2.13
CA THR A 733 10.26 6.72 -1.62
C THR A 733 9.24 6.00 -2.50
N ASN A 734 9.44 4.68 -2.67
CA ASN A 734 8.49 3.74 -3.27
C ASN A 734 8.14 3.96 -4.77
N CYS A 735 8.69 4.97 -5.47
CA CYS A 735 8.36 5.25 -6.87
C CYS A 735 8.85 4.17 -7.88
N ASN A 736 8.16 4.05 -9.01
CA ASN A 736 8.70 3.44 -10.24
C ASN A 736 9.24 4.56 -11.16
N ILE A 737 10.38 4.34 -11.80
CA ILE A 737 10.99 5.29 -12.74
C ILE A 737 11.47 4.54 -13.98
N LEU A 738 10.83 4.84 -15.12
CA LEU A 738 11.05 4.19 -16.40
C LEU A 738 11.00 5.20 -17.56
N THR A 739 12.15 5.77 -17.90
CA THR A 739 12.32 6.85 -18.90
C THR A 739 12.21 6.36 -20.36
N SER A 740 11.45 5.29 -20.61
CA SER A 740 11.38 4.55 -21.87
C SER A 740 10.57 5.23 -22.98
N GLY A 741 11.03 6.40 -23.44
CA GLY A 741 10.46 7.13 -24.58
C GLY A 741 11.51 7.65 -25.58
N SER A 742 12.70 8.01 -25.10
CA SER A 742 13.78 8.60 -25.89
C SER A 742 15.09 7.82 -25.70
N ARG A 743 16.12 8.08 -26.53
CA ARG A 743 17.48 7.52 -26.35
C ARG A 743 18.34 8.40 -25.44
N VAL A 744 17.74 8.98 -24.42
CA VAL A 744 18.40 9.91 -23.49
C VAL A 744 17.82 9.74 -22.08
N GLY A 745 18.63 10.00 -21.06
CA GLY A 745 18.13 10.26 -19.72
C GLY A 745 18.66 9.37 -18.58
N VAL A 746 18.47 9.89 -17.37
CA VAL A 746 18.83 9.28 -16.08
C VAL A 746 17.57 8.95 -15.29
N GLY A 747 17.58 7.88 -14.48
CA GLY A 747 16.47 7.57 -13.56
C GLY A 747 16.32 8.65 -12.47
N ILE A 748 17.30 8.75 -11.58
CA ILE A 748 17.39 9.83 -10.58
C ILE A 748 18.76 10.53 -10.68
N TYR A 749 18.75 11.84 -10.86
CA TYR A 749 19.93 12.69 -10.97
C TYR A 749 20.03 13.65 -9.78
N LEU A 750 21.16 13.64 -9.08
CA LEU A 750 21.51 14.61 -8.04
C LEU A 750 22.71 15.45 -8.53
N PHE A 751 22.51 16.76 -8.64
CA PHE A 751 23.53 17.75 -9.02
C PHE A 751 23.64 18.82 -7.92
N ASN A 752 24.82 18.96 -7.28
CA ASN A 752 25.02 19.86 -6.13
C ASN A 752 24.01 19.63 -4.98
N SER A 753 23.54 18.39 -4.82
CA SER A 753 22.37 18.04 -4.00
C SER A 753 22.76 17.06 -2.91
N SER A 754 22.68 17.49 -1.64
CA SER A 754 23.28 16.78 -0.50
C SER A 754 22.30 16.36 0.60
N ASN A 755 22.67 15.32 1.36
CA ASN A 755 21.91 14.77 2.51
C ASN A 755 20.52 14.19 2.16
N ASN A 756 20.25 13.93 0.89
CA ASN A 756 18.99 13.37 0.39
C ASN A 756 18.88 11.86 0.68
N LYS A 757 17.65 11.35 0.76
CA LYS A 757 17.35 9.93 1.03
C LYS A 757 16.46 9.38 -0.08
N ILE A 758 16.94 8.40 -0.82
CA ILE A 758 16.15 7.68 -1.83
C ILE A 758 16.01 6.23 -1.40
N SER A 759 14.80 5.69 -1.33
CA SER A 759 14.62 4.28 -0.97
C SER A 759 13.41 3.55 -1.54
N ASN A 760 13.52 2.22 -1.61
CA ASN A 760 12.50 1.28 -2.12
C ASN A 760 12.01 1.56 -3.56
N CYS A 761 12.76 2.34 -4.35
CA CYS A 761 12.35 2.73 -5.70
C CYS A 761 12.76 1.65 -6.73
N ASN A 762 11.95 1.49 -7.77
CA ASN A 762 12.29 0.71 -8.97
C ASN A 762 12.78 1.66 -10.06
N ILE A 763 14.02 1.51 -10.53
CA ILE A 763 14.62 2.33 -11.59
C ILE A 763 15.02 1.41 -12.75
N SER A 764 14.43 1.60 -13.94
CA SER A 764 14.75 0.72 -15.08
C SER A 764 14.55 1.31 -16.46
N ASN A 765 15.25 0.75 -17.45
CA ASN A 765 15.16 1.14 -18.87
C ASN A 765 15.64 2.59 -19.14
N ASN A 766 16.55 3.12 -18.33
CA ASN A 766 17.11 4.47 -18.48
C ASN A 766 18.37 4.43 -19.37
N PHE A 767 18.44 5.31 -20.37
CA PHE A 767 19.46 5.21 -21.42
C PHE A 767 20.90 5.37 -20.90
N TRP A 768 21.13 6.06 -19.78
CA TRP A 768 22.50 6.26 -19.28
C TRP A 768 22.77 5.78 -17.85
N CYS A 769 21.98 6.21 -16.86
CA CYS A 769 22.22 5.86 -15.46
C CYS A 769 20.90 5.59 -14.73
N GLY A 770 20.86 4.57 -13.86
CA GLY A 770 19.79 4.45 -12.88
C GLY A 770 19.88 5.58 -11.84
N PHE A 771 21.07 5.80 -11.27
CA PHE A 771 21.39 6.95 -10.43
C PHE A 771 22.65 7.68 -10.94
N ARG A 772 22.59 9.00 -11.08
CA ARG A 772 23.75 9.90 -11.26
C ARG A 772 23.88 10.81 -10.05
N LEU A 773 25.04 10.82 -9.39
CA LEU A 773 25.41 11.84 -8.40
C LEU A 773 26.63 12.60 -8.93
N SER A 774 26.53 13.92 -9.10
CA SER A 774 27.65 14.77 -9.53
C SER A 774 27.74 16.11 -8.81
N GLU A 775 28.86 16.81 -9.01
CA GLU A 775 29.17 18.15 -8.48
C GLU A 775 28.89 18.29 -6.98
N TYR A 776 29.65 17.59 -6.15
CA TYR A 776 29.57 17.67 -4.68
C TYR A 776 28.19 17.28 -4.10
N SER A 777 27.48 16.36 -4.75
CA SER A 777 26.24 15.78 -4.23
C SER A 777 26.55 14.79 -3.08
N ASN A 778 26.68 15.31 -1.86
CA ASN A 778 27.33 14.63 -0.74
C ASN A 778 26.35 14.06 0.29
N LYS A 779 26.78 13.04 1.05
CA LYS A 779 26.04 12.49 2.21
C LYS A 779 24.63 11.96 1.89
N ASN A 780 24.33 11.69 0.63
CA ASN A 780 23.07 11.10 0.19
C ASN A 780 23.02 9.60 0.55
N ILE A 781 21.82 9.07 0.71
CA ILE A 781 21.56 7.67 1.05
C ILE A 781 20.67 7.06 -0.03
N ILE A 782 21.15 6.02 -0.71
CA ILE A 782 20.38 5.18 -1.63
C ILE A 782 20.15 3.83 -0.92
N LYS A 783 18.90 3.42 -0.70
CA LYS A 783 18.58 2.24 0.11
C LYS A 783 17.48 1.35 -0.50
N ASN A 784 17.67 0.04 -0.50
CA ASN A 784 16.65 -0.95 -0.92
C ASN A 784 16.12 -0.75 -2.36
N CYS A 785 16.82 -0.02 -3.23
CA CYS A 785 16.36 0.27 -4.58
C CYS A 785 16.66 -0.91 -5.53
N LYS A 786 15.81 -1.08 -6.54
CA LYS A 786 15.99 -2.06 -7.62
C LYS A 786 16.39 -1.31 -8.90
N ILE A 787 17.58 -1.56 -9.42
CA ILE A 787 18.15 -0.84 -10.57
C ILE A 787 18.52 -1.82 -11.69
N THR A 788 17.81 -1.78 -12.82
CA THR A 788 17.96 -2.79 -13.89
C THR A 788 17.73 -2.28 -15.31
N ASN A 789 18.36 -2.89 -16.31
CA ASN A 789 18.24 -2.53 -17.72
C ASN A 789 18.61 -1.05 -18.03
N ASN A 790 19.67 -0.52 -17.42
CA ASN A 790 20.21 0.81 -17.73
C ASN A 790 21.63 0.66 -18.29
N ASP A 791 22.24 1.69 -18.88
CA ASP A 791 23.67 1.64 -19.22
C ASP A 791 24.50 1.44 -17.94
N MET A 792 24.40 2.34 -16.96
CA MET A 792 25.03 2.18 -15.63
C MET A 792 23.99 2.06 -14.52
N GLY A 793 24.27 1.24 -13.50
CA GLY A 793 23.40 1.13 -12.32
C GLY A 793 23.42 2.40 -11.46
N ILE A 794 24.50 2.60 -10.70
CA ILE A 794 24.74 3.79 -9.87
C ILE A 794 26.12 4.37 -10.19
N GLY A 795 26.17 5.59 -10.70
CA GLY A 795 27.40 6.34 -10.92
C GLY A 795 27.53 7.53 -9.99
N ILE A 796 28.71 7.69 -9.36
CA ILE A 796 29.02 8.80 -8.45
C ILE A 796 30.31 9.48 -8.89
N TRP A 797 30.23 10.77 -9.26
CA TRP A 797 31.32 11.59 -9.77
C TRP A 797 31.58 12.80 -8.86
N ASN A 798 32.83 13.00 -8.42
CA ASN A 798 33.25 14.15 -7.60
C ASN A 798 32.36 14.43 -6.37
N SER A 799 31.73 13.38 -5.81
CA SER A 799 30.62 13.49 -4.86
C SER A 799 30.85 12.57 -3.65
N PRO A 800 31.64 13.01 -2.65
CA PRO A 800 32.02 12.20 -1.49
C PRO A 800 30.96 11.96 -0.40
N ASN A 801 31.26 10.97 0.45
CA ASN A 801 30.53 10.59 1.67
C ASN A 801 29.13 9.97 1.46
N ASN A 802 28.83 9.45 0.26
CA ASN A 802 27.53 8.87 -0.06
C ASN A 802 27.38 7.43 0.45
N THR A 803 26.15 7.01 0.77
CA THR A 803 25.84 5.65 1.28
C THR A 803 24.92 4.90 0.32
N ILE A 804 25.26 3.65 -0.02
CA ILE A 804 24.44 2.75 -0.84
C ILE A 804 24.23 1.45 -0.06
N THR A 805 22.98 1.06 0.21
CA THR A 805 22.73 -0.16 1.00
C THR A 805 21.48 -0.96 0.58
N GLY A 806 21.57 -2.29 0.64
CA GLY A 806 20.43 -3.19 0.36
C GLY A 806 19.89 -3.15 -1.08
N CYS A 807 20.60 -2.52 -2.02
CA CYS A 807 20.11 -2.33 -3.39
C CYS A 807 20.41 -3.53 -4.29
N ASN A 808 19.50 -3.82 -5.21
CA ASN A 808 19.58 -4.91 -6.19
C ASN A 808 19.86 -4.33 -7.59
N ILE A 809 21.04 -4.59 -8.15
CA ILE A 809 21.57 -3.84 -9.29
C ILE A 809 22.04 -4.82 -10.38
N TYR A 810 21.25 -4.99 -11.45
CA TYR A 810 21.43 -6.12 -12.36
C TYR A 810 20.99 -5.87 -13.80
N LEU A 811 21.58 -6.60 -14.76
CA LEU A 811 21.31 -6.43 -16.21
C LEU A 811 21.57 -5.00 -16.72
N ASN A 812 22.53 -4.29 -16.14
CA ASN A 812 22.98 -3.01 -16.68
C ASN A 812 24.12 -3.22 -17.71
N ASP A 813 24.20 -2.37 -18.73
CA ASP A 813 25.05 -2.56 -19.90
C ASP A 813 26.55 -2.32 -19.62
N TRP A 814 26.85 -1.51 -18.59
CA TRP A 814 28.18 -1.20 -18.04
C TRP A 814 28.31 -1.77 -16.60
N TRP A 815 28.78 -0.96 -15.63
CA TRP A 815 28.96 -1.36 -14.23
C TRP A 815 27.68 -1.23 -13.40
N GLY A 816 27.54 -2.11 -12.40
CA GLY A 816 26.49 -1.99 -11.39
C GLY A 816 26.67 -0.78 -10.48
N ILE A 817 27.85 -0.62 -9.86
CA ILE A 817 28.22 0.61 -9.14
C ILE A 817 29.60 1.10 -9.61
N TYR A 818 29.69 2.39 -9.94
CA TYR A 818 30.92 3.07 -10.31
C TYR A 818 31.18 4.30 -9.42
N LEU A 819 32.38 4.37 -8.85
CA LEU A 819 32.84 5.49 -8.03
C LEU A 819 34.00 6.21 -8.71
N TYR A 820 33.76 7.40 -9.25
CA TYR A 820 34.78 8.28 -9.83
C TYR A 820 35.10 9.44 -8.88
N SER A 821 36.33 9.48 -8.36
CA SER A 821 36.84 10.60 -7.55
C SER A 821 35.92 11.01 -6.38
N SER A 822 35.25 10.03 -5.76
CA SER A 822 34.14 10.23 -4.81
C SER A 822 34.42 9.58 -3.44
N PRO A 823 35.36 10.13 -2.65
CA PRO A 823 35.87 9.49 -1.43
C PRO A 823 34.86 9.36 -0.30
N ASN A 824 35.20 8.54 0.70
CA ASN A 824 34.42 8.22 1.90
C ASN A 824 33.04 7.57 1.63
N SER A 825 32.81 7.03 0.43
CA SER A 825 31.57 6.32 0.11
C SER A 825 31.43 5.02 0.90
N ASN A 826 30.22 4.70 1.35
CA ASN A 826 29.89 3.56 2.21
C ASN A 826 28.92 2.61 1.50
N LEU A 827 29.37 1.39 1.19
CA LEU A 827 28.56 0.37 0.51
C LEU A 827 28.34 -0.82 1.46
N SER A 828 27.09 -1.25 1.65
CA SER A 828 26.79 -2.45 2.44
C SER A 828 25.56 -3.23 1.95
N SER A 829 25.69 -4.55 1.87
CA SER A 829 24.57 -5.48 1.61
C SER A 829 23.86 -5.28 0.27
N ASN A 830 24.52 -4.67 -0.72
CA ASN A 830 24.01 -4.57 -2.09
C ASN A 830 24.26 -5.87 -2.88
N GLN A 831 23.36 -6.24 -3.76
CA GLN A 831 23.48 -7.41 -4.65
C GLN A 831 23.63 -6.94 -6.10
N LEU A 832 24.72 -7.35 -6.74
CA LEU A 832 25.08 -6.95 -8.10
C LEU A 832 25.24 -8.21 -8.95
N TRP A 833 24.55 -8.34 -10.08
CA TRP A 833 24.69 -9.53 -10.93
C TRP A 833 24.36 -9.26 -12.40
N ASN A 834 24.95 -10.04 -13.31
CA ASN A 834 24.71 -9.93 -14.77
C ASN A 834 24.86 -8.51 -15.35
N ASN A 835 25.68 -7.64 -14.73
CA ASN A 835 26.05 -6.34 -15.27
C ASN A 835 27.23 -6.52 -16.25
N LYS A 836 27.14 -5.92 -17.43
CA LYS A 836 27.89 -6.32 -18.63
C LYS A 836 29.30 -5.71 -18.76
N TRP A 837 29.72 -4.81 -17.87
CA TRP A 837 31.15 -4.49 -17.63
C TRP A 837 31.67 -4.93 -16.25
N GLY A 838 30.82 -5.55 -15.43
CA GLY A 838 31.15 -6.01 -14.08
C GLY A 838 30.24 -5.44 -12.99
N GLY A 839 30.36 -5.98 -11.78
CA GLY A 839 29.61 -5.54 -10.62
C GLY A 839 30.03 -4.16 -10.13
N PHE A 840 31.31 -4.01 -9.75
CA PHE A 840 31.82 -2.85 -9.02
C PHE A 840 33.12 -2.30 -9.61
N TYR A 841 33.27 -0.98 -9.67
CA TYR A 841 34.50 -0.33 -10.12
C TYR A 841 34.76 1.03 -9.43
N VAL A 842 36.03 1.37 -9.25
CA VAL A 842 36.49 2.61 -8.58
C VAL A 842 37.66 3.21 -9.37
N SER A 843 37.63 4.52 -9.61
CA SER A 843 38.76 5.23 -10.23
C SER A 843 38.93 6.67 -9.74
N GLY A 844 40.11 7.24 -9.96
CA GLY A 844 40.50 8.57 -9.54
C GLY A 844 42.01 8.78 -9.67
N SER A 845 42.47 10.03 -9.60
CA SER A 845 43.89 10.38 -9.78
C SER A 845 44.67 10.61 -8.48
N GLN A 846 43.98 10.82 -7.35
CA GLN A 846 44.59 11.01 -6.03
C GLN A 846 44.34 9.79 -5.14
N LYS A 847 45.18 9.59 -4.12
CA LYS A 847 45.05 8.48 -3.19
C LYS A 847 43.73 8.51 -2.42
N GLU A 848 43.34 9.70 -1.97
CA GLU A 848 42.18 9.95 -1.14
C GLU A 848 40.90 9.46 -1.83
N HIS A 849 40.84 9.56 -3.16
CA HIS A 849 39.67 9.18 -3.98
C HIS A 849 39.25 7.72 -3.79
N PHE A 850 40.18 6.84 -3.38
CA PHE A 850 39.94 5.41 -3.17
C PHE A 850 39.63 5.04 -1.70
N ASN A 851 39.62 6.03 -0.78
CA ASN A 851 39.26 5.80 0.62
C ASN A 851 37.76 5.52 0.74
N HIS A 852 37.35 4.26 0.90
CA HIS A 852 35.95 3.84 0.91
C HIS A 852 35.68 2.77 1.99
N THR A 853 34.46 2.76 2.51
CA THR A 853 33.97 1.74 3.44
C THR A 853 33.11 0.73 2.68
N ILE A 854 33.74 -0.31 2.12
CA ILE A 854 33.03 -1.34 1.34
C ILE A 854 32.91 -2.61 2.20
N SER A 855 31.69 -2.96 2.61
CA SER A 855 31.42 -4.19 3.37
C SER A 855 31.54 -5.45 2.51
N ALA A 856 32.05 -6.53 3.09
CA ALA A 856 31.99 -7.87 2.48
C ALA A 856 30.57 -8.45 2.39
N SER A 857 29.55 -7.77 2.95
CA SER A 857 28.14 -8.10 2.73
C SER A 857 27.61 -7.68 1.35
N ASN A 858 28.33 -6.82 0.60
CA ASN A 858 28.01 -6.60 -0.81
C ASN A 858 28.43 -7.83 -1.63
N THR A 859 27.66 -8.17 -2.66
CA THR A 859 27.96 -9.34 -3.52
C THR A 859 27.95 -9.01 -5.00
N VAL A 860 28.91 -9.58 -5.74
CA VAL A 860 28.90 -9.66 -7.22
C VAL A 860 28.66 -11.11 -7.61
N ASN A 861 27.66 -11.37 -8.46
CA ASN A 861 27.23 -12.71 -8.89
C ASN A 861 27.02 -13.68 -7.71
N GLY A 862 26.48 -13.17 -6.60
CA GLY A 862 26.22 -13.93 -5.36
C GLY A 862 27.44 -14.17 -4.46
N LYS A 863 28.60 -13.57 -4.77
CA LYS A 863 29.88 -13.76 -4.06
C LYS A 863 30.43 -12.44 -3.49
N ALA A 864 31.09 -12.47 -2.33
CA ALA A 864 31.44 -11.27 -1.57
C ALA A 864 32.43 -10.33 -2.29
N ILE A 865 32.25 -9.01 -2.14
CA ILE A 865 33.23 -8.00 -2.55
C ILE A 865 34.31 -7.86 -1.48
N TYR A 866 35.58 -7.94 -1.89
CA TYR A 866 36.72 -7.61 -1.04
C TYR A 866 37.43 -6.36 -1.57
N TYR A 867 37.49 -5.32 -0.75
CA TYR A 867 38.11 -4.04 -1.09
C TYR A 867 39.17 -3.69 -0.06
N PHE A 868 40.41 -3.50 -0.51
CA PHE A 868 41.54 -3.16 0.34
C PHE A 868 42.16 -1.85 -0.15
N PHE A 869 42.28 -0.88 0.75
CA PHE A 869 42.81 0.46 0.47
C PHE A 869 44.00 0.77 1.40
N ASP A 870 45.12 1.22 0.81
CA ASP A 870 46.39 1.52 1.50
C ASP A 870 46.88 0.41 2.45
N LEU A 871 46.48 -0.84 2.21
CA LEU A 871 46.87 -1.99 3.03
C LEU A 871 48.35 -2.29 2.81
N ARG A 872 49.08 -2.65 3.87
CA ARG A 872 50.53 -2.88 3.82
C ARG A 872 51.00 -4.12 4.57
N ASN A 873 51.95 -4.83 3.98
CA ASN A 873 52.67 -5.96 4.61
C ASN A 873 51.73 -7.09 5.09
N GLN A 874 50.72 -7.46 4.29
CA GLN A 874 49.75 -8.52 4.66
C GLN A 874 49.74 -9.66 3.64
N ASN A 875 49.45 -10.86 4.13
CA ASN A 875 49.06 -12.00 3.30
C ASN A 875 47.52 -12.12 3.31
N LEU A 876 46.92 -12.23 2.13
CA LEU A 876 45.49 -12.38 1.92
C LEU A 876 45.20 -13.80 1.44
N GLU A 877 44.53 -14.57 2.29
CA GLU A 877 44.20 -15.98 2.09
C GLU A 877 42.69 -16.20 2.16
N ASN A 878 42.23 -17.38 1.74
CA ASN A 878 40.83 -17.85 1.87
C ASN A 878 39.78 -17.08 1.04
N LEU A 879 40.18 -16.21 0.09
CA LEU A 879 39.25 -15.44 -0.77
C LEU A 879 38.66 -16.26 -1.94
N ASN A 880 38.54 -17.58 -1.78
CA ASN A 880 38.04 -18.57 -2.76
C ASN A 880 36.55 -18.43 -3.14
N ASN A 881 35.84 -17.48 -2.53
CA ASN A 881 34.46 -17.15 -2.89
C ASN A 881 34.25 -15.63 -2.96
N ALA A 882 35.28 -14.90 -3.41
CA ALA A 882 35.13 -13.51 -3.80
C ALA A 882 34.38 -13.39 -5.14
N GLY A 883 33.51 -12.38 -5.25
CA GLY A 883 32.89 -11.94 -6.50
C GLY A 883 33.64 -10.80 -7.15
N HIS A 884 34.48 -10.10 -6.37
CA HIS A 884 35.31 -8.97 -6.78
C HIS A 884 36.47 -8.82 -5.79
N ILE A 885 37.68 -8.49 -6.27
CA ILE A 885 38.83 -8.11 -5.41
C ILE A 885 39.48 -6.84 -5.94
N THR A 886 39.57 -5.79 -5.13
CA THR A 886 40.38 -4.59 -5.41
C THR A 886 41.48 -4.41 -4.37
N LEU A 887 42.72 -4.20 -4.85
CA LEU A 887 43.87 -3.68 -4.12
C LEU A 887 44.16 -2.26 -4.62
N ALA A 888 43.69 -1.25 -3.89
CA ALA A 888 43.87 0.17 -4.20
C ALA A 888 44.97 0.78 -3.33
N TRP A 889 45.99 1.41 -3.94
CA TRP A 889 47.12 2.05 -3.26
C TRP A 889 47.88 1.14 -2.26
N CYS A 890 47.79 -0.18 -2.43
CA CYS A 890 48.38 -1.15 -1.51
C CYS A 890 49.89 -1.31 -1.74
N ASN A 891 50.62 -1.76 -0.71
CA ASN A 891 52.07 -1.94 -0.78
C ASN A 891 52.53 -3.22 -0.06
N ASN A 892 53.27 -4.09 -0.74
CA ASN A 892 53.75 -5.36 -0.18
C ASN A 892 52.61 -6.23 0.36
N ILE A 893 51.64 -6.54 -0.51
CA ILE A 893 50.53 -7.47 -0.23
C ILE A 893 50.77 -8.77 -0.99
N THR A 894 50.59 -9.93 -0.34
CA THR A 894 50.58 -11.23 -1.02
C THR A 894 49.17 -11.80 -1.03
N LEU A 895 48.48 -11.76 -2.17
CA LEU A 895 47.22 -12.46 -2.42
C LEU A 895 47.53 -13.87 -2.92
N LEU A 896 47.10 -14.92 -2.21
CA LEU A 896 47.56 -16.28 -2.50
C LEU A 896 46.48 -17.37 -2.46
N ASN A 897 46.69 -18.42 -3.27
CA ASN A 897 45.86 -19.63 -3.36
C ASN A 897 44.36 -19.36 -3.60
N CYS A 898 44.02 -18.32 -4.38
CA CYS A 898 42.63 -17.91 -4.62
C CYS A 898 42.07 -18.51 -5.91
N SER A 899 40.90 -19.15 -5.83
CA SER A 899 40.11 -19.63 -6.97
C SER A 899 38.92 -18.71 -7.22
N LEU A 900 38.91 -18.05 -8.38
CA LEU A 900 37.84 -17.13 -8.79
C LEU A 900 37.18 -17.66 -10.07
N MET A 901 35.86 -17.79 -10.02
CA MET A 901 35.05 -18.28 -11.15
C MET A 901 33.81 -17.40 -11.29
N ASN A 902 33.53 -16.93 -12.51
CA ASN A 902 32.44 -16.01 -12.82
C ASN A 902 32.48 -14.69 -11.98
N SER A 903 33.68 -14.14 -11.75
CA SER A 903 33.88 -12.92 -10.93
C SER A 903 34.16 -11.68 -11.79
N ASP A 904 34.14 -10.52 -11.13
CA ASP A 904 34.87 -9.33 -11.58
C ASP A 904 36.39 -9.59 -11.60
N PRO A 905 37.20 -8.74 -12.26
CA PRO A 905 38.66 -8.81 -12.22
C PRO A 905 39.26 -8.73 -10.80
N ILE A 906 40.49 -9.25 -10.63
CA ILE A 906 41.39 -8.78 -9.58
C ILE A 906 42.01 -7.45 -10.04
N TYR A 907 41.64 -6.35 -9.39
CA TYR A 907 42.17 -5.02 -9.66
C TYR A 907 43.37 -4.68 -8.78
N LEU A 908 44.50 -4.32 -9.39
CA LEU A 908 45.63 -3.66 -8.75
C LEU A 908 45.67 -2.21 -9.28
N ILE A 909 45.30 -1.24 -8.45
CA ILE A 909 45.17 0.18 -8.82
C ILE A 909 46.10 1.01 -7.95
N TYR A 910 47.11 1.66 -8.54
CA TYR A 910 48.23 2.30 -7.82
C TYR A 910 48.93 1.40 -6.78
N THR A 911 48.84 0.08 -6.95
CA THR A 911 49.38 -0.91 -6.01
C THR A 911 50.83 -1.25 -6.39
N VAL A 912 51.67 -1.45 -5.38
CA VAL A 912 53.12 -1.63 -5.56
C VAL A 912 53.72 -2.77 -4.74
N ASN A 913 54.83 -3.31 -5.23
CA ASN A 913 55.64 -4.35 -4.56
C ASN A 913 54.83 -5.58 -4.11
N SER A 914 53.67 -5.86 -4.72
CA SER A 914 52.67 -6.83 -4.26
C SER A 914 52.57 -8.03 -5.19
N THR A 915 52.13 -9.17 -4.67
CA THR A 915 52.20 -10.48 -5.33
C THR A 915 50.82 -11.15 -5.39
N VAL A 916 50.41 -11.60 -6.57
CA VAL A 916 49.27 -12.52 -6.78
C VAL A 916 49.83 -13.90 -7.08
N LYS A 917 49.57 -14.92 -6.24
CA LYS A 917 50.30 -16.20 -6.27
C LYS A 917 49.43 -17.45 -6.20
N ASN A 918 49.73 -18.44 -7.06
CA ASN A 918 49.02 -19.73 -7.12
C ASN A 918 47.49 -19.58 -7.34
N CYS A 919 47.03 -18.49 -7.95
CA CYS A 919 45.61 -18.21 -8.13
C CYS A 919 45.08 -18.90 -9.40
N THR A 920 43.81 -19.29 -9.41
CA THR A 920 43.13 -19.88 -10.58
C THR A 920 41.89 -19.07 -10.91
N LEU A 921 41.86 -18.46 -12.10
CA LEU A 921 40.80 -17.56 -12.54
C LEU A 921 40.18 -18.12 -13.84
N SER A 922 38.85 -18.30 -13.86
CA SER A 922 38.17 -18.78 -15.06
C SER A 922 36.74 -18.24 -15.25
N ASN A 923 36.29 -18.22 -16.52
CA ASN A 923 34.94 -17.82 -16.94
C ASN A 923 34.56 -16.39 -16.52
N ASN A 924 35.52 -15.46 -16.51
CA ASN A 924 35.27 -14.08 -16.11
C ASN A 924 34.87 -13.26 -17.36
N PRO A 925 33.72 -12.55 -17.36
CA PRO A 925 33.27 -11.82 -18.55
C PRO A 925 34.20 -10.67 -18.97
N HIS A 926 35.11 -10.24 -18.07
CA HIS A 926 36.07 -9.15 -18.28
C HIS A 926 37.52 -9.65 -18.19
N HIS A 927 38.45 -8.74 -17.90
CA HIS A 927 39.83 -9.11 -17.62
C HIS A 927 39.88 -9.98 -16.33
N ALA A 928 40.80 -10.93 -16.22
CA ALA A 928 40.92 -11.74 -15.01
C ALA A 928 41.79 -11.04 -13.95
N ILE A 929 42.94 -10.48 -14.36
CA ILE A 929 43.80 -9.62 -13.54
C ILE A 929 44.06 -8.31 -14.29
N MET A 930 43.91 -7.17 -13.62
CA MET A 930 44.06 -5.84 -14.20
C MET A 930 44.96 -4.95 -13.34
N LEU A 931 46.07 -4.49 -13.92
CA LEU A 931 47.02 -3.55 -13.31
C LEU A 931 46.84 -2.17 -13.95
N PHE A 932 46.60 -1.16 -13.10
CA PHE A 932 46.43 0.24 -13.51
C PHE A 932 47.32 1.13 -12.64
N PHE A 933 48.20 1.92 -13.28
CA PHE A 933 49.24 2.74 -12.62
C PHE A 933 50.08 1.98 -11.55
N SER A 934 50.23 0.67 -11.70
CA SER A 934 50.78 -0.23 -10.68
C SER A 934 52.19 -0.70 -11.05
N SER A 935 53.08 -0.85 -10.06
CA SER A 935 54.50 -1.12 -10.34
C SER A 935 55.22 -2.01 -9.32
N ASN A 936 56.27 -2.71 -9.79
CA ASN A 936 57.04 -3.68 -9.00
C ASN A 936 56.23 -4.88 -8.49
N ASN A 937 55.07 -5.18 -9.09
CA ASN A 937 54.21 -6.29 -8.66
C ASN A 937 54.59 -7.61 -9.33
N PHE A 938 54.15 -8.71 -8.75
CA PHE A 938 54.42 -10.08 -9.19
C PHE A 938 53.09 -10.83 -9.42
N ILE A 939 52.97 -11.56 -10.52
CA ILE A 939 51.90 -12.53 -10.75
C ILE A 939 52.60 -13.87 -10.98
N GLU A 940 52.46 -14.79 -10.04
CA GLU A 940 53.29 -16.01 -9.98
C GLU A 940 52.43 -17.27 -9.94
N ASN A 941 52.80 -18.28 -10.72
CA ASN A 941 52.18 -19.62 -10.68
C ASN A 941 50.64 -19.60 -10.91
N CYS A 942 50.10 -18.61 -11.64
CA CYS A 942 48.66 -18.42 -11.80
C CYS A 942 48.12 -19.11 -13.06
N ASN A 943 46.93 -19.69 -12.94
CA ASN A 943 46.17 -20.31 -14.02
C ASN A 943 45.03 -19.38 -14.45
N VAL A 944 44.97 -18.95 -15.71
CA VAL A 944 44.01 -17.94 -16.16
C VAL A 944 43.36 -18.33 -17.49
N SER A 945 42.05 -18.50 -17.50
CA SER A 945 41.32 -18.98 -18.68
C SER A 945 39.94 -18.37 -18.90
N ASN A 946 39.39 -18.59 -20.11
CA ASN A 946 38.02 -18.24 -20.50
C ASN A 946 37.60 -16.81 -20.11
N SER A 947 38.54 -15.84 -20.21
CA SER A 947 38.34 -14.44 -19.83
C SER A 947 38.57 -13.47 -21.00
N SER A 948 38.11 -12.23 -20.91
CA SER A 948 38.27 -11.23 -21.99
C SER A 948 39.73 -10.80 -22.18
N THR A 949 40.51 -10.77 -21.09
CA THR A 949 41.97 -10.71 -21.11
C THR A 949 42.49 -11.44 -19.89
N ALA A 950 43.55 -12.23 -19.99
CA ALA A 950 44.10 -12.91 -18.82
C ALA A 950 44.79 -11.93 -17.87
N VAL A 951 45.73 -11.15 -18.40
CA VAL A 951 46.42 -10.10 -17.65
C VAL A 951 46.45 -8.81 -18.47
N TYR A 952 45.84 -7.76 -17.94
CA TYR A 952 45.80 -6.42 -18.54
C TYR A 952 46.70 -5.46 -17.76
N LEU A 953 47.53 -4.68 -18.46
CA LEU A 953 48.37 -3.64 -17.88
C LEU A 953 48.17 -2.31 -18.63
N SER A 954 47.84 -1.25 -17.90
CA SER A 954 47.80 0.13 -18.41
C SER A 954 48.58 1.05 -17.49
N SER A 955 49.44 1.88 -18.09
CA SER A 955 50.43 2.76 -17.42
C SER A 955 51.18 2.08 -16.26
N SER A 956 51.44 0.78 -16.39
CA SER A 956 51.98 -0.07 -15.32
C SER A 956 53.38 -0.55 -15.69
N SER A 957 54.32 -0.48 -14.75
CA SER A 957 55.75 -0.63 -15.03
C SER A 957 56.53 -1.47 -14.02
N ASN A 958 57.60 -2.14 -14.48
CA ASN A 958 58.45 -3.00 -13.65
C ASN A 958 57.72 -4.20 -13.00
N ASN A 959 56.61 -4.67 -13.56
CA ASN A 959 55.86 -5.82 -13.01
C ASN A 959 56.31 -7.14 -13.65
N ASN A 960 56.32 -8.22 -12.89
CA ASN A 960 56.75 -9.55 -13.30
C ASN A 960 55.56 -10.50 -13.39
N ILE A 961 55.35 -11.19 -14.52
CA ILE A 961 54.38 -12.29 -14.65
C ILE A 961 55.16 -13.56 -14.94
N THR A 962 55.18 -14.50 -14.00
CA THR A 962 56.08 -15.67 -14.05
C THR A 962 55.42 -16.99 -13.73
N ASN A 963 55.89 -18.06 -14.39
CA ASN A 963 55.41 -19.44 -14.21
C ASN A 963 53.88 -19.59 -14.40
N CYS A 964 53.24 -18.71 -15.19
CA CYS A 964 51.78 -18.65 -15.32
C CYS A 964 51.31 -19.42 -16.57
N ASN A 965 50.11 -19.98 -16.47
CA ASN A 965 49.43 -20.73 -17.53
C ASN A 965 48.20 -19.93 -17.99
N ILE A 966 48.16 -19.50 -19.24
CA ILE A 966 47.22 -18.52 -19.79
C ILE A 966 46.58 -19.06 -21.08
N TRP A 967 45.33 -19.50 -21.02
CA TRP A 967 44.72 -20.20 -22.15
C TRP A 967 43.22 -19.98 -22.37
N ASN A 968 42.75 -20.15 -23.61
CA ASN A 968 41.35 -19.98 -24.02
C ASN A 968 40.74 -18.61 -23.68
N ASN A 969 41.56 -17.57 -23.49
CA ASN A 969 41.08 -16.20 -23.29
C ASN A 969 40.84 -15.52 -24.64
N LYS A 970 40.02 -14.46 -24.69
CA LYS A 970 39.87 -13.64 -25.91
C LYS A 970 41.20 -12.97 -26.29
N GLN A 971 41.98 -12.57 -25.29
CA GLN A 971 43.34 -12.06 -25.38
C GLN A 971 44.15 -12.65 -24.21
N GLY A 972 45.41 -13.04 -24.42
CA GLY A 972 46.27 -13.51 -23.33
C GLY A 972 46.74 -12.36 -22.43
N ILE A 973 47.99 -11.95 -22.59
CA ILE A 973 48.53 -10.74 -21.92
C ILE A 973 48.33 -9.52 -22.83
N PHE A 974 47.96 -8.36 -22.28
CA PHE A 974 47.85 -7.10 -23.02
C PHE A 974 48.45 -5.92 -22.24
N LEU A 975 49.30 -5.13 -22.91
CA LEU A 975 49.92 -3.91 -22.40
C LEU A 975 49.50 -2.71 -23.25
N THR A 976 49.12 -1.63 -22.57
CA THR A 976 48.85 -0.32 -23.20
C THR A 976 49.39 0.85 -22.37
N ASP A 977 49.30 2.06 -22.94
CA ASP A 977 49.42 3.34 -22.26
C ASP A 977 50.77 3.56 -21.55
N LEU A 978 51.88 3.44 -22.28
CA LEU A 978 53.26 3.63 -21.79
C LEU A 978 53.72 2.63 -20.72
N SER A 979 53.14 1.42 -20.71
CA SER A 979 53.58 0.33 -19.84
C SER A 979 54.97 -0.18 -20.25
N LYS A 980 55.92 -0.22 -19.29
CA LYS A 980 57.35 -0.45 -19.56
C LYS A 980 58.09 -1.24 -18.48
N ASN A 981 59.24 -1.82 -18.83
CA ASN A 981 60.09 -2.59 -17.91
C ASN A 981 59.40 -3.83 -17.30
N ASN A 982 58.23 -4.25 -17.79
CA ASN A 982 57.54 -5.44 -17.29
C ASN A 982 58.22 -6.71 -17.85
N ILE A 983 58.26 -7.80 -17.09
CA ILE A 983 58.92 -9.06 -17.48
C ILE A 983 57.90 -10.20 -17.49
N PHE A 984 57.82 -10.94 -18.59
CA PHE A 984 57.06 -12.20 -18.67
C PHE A 984 58.05 -13.35 -18.79
N ALA A 985 58.02 -14.31 -17.85
CA ALA A 985 59.04 -15.36 -17.79
C ALA A 985 58.51 -16.74 -17.38
N ASN A 986 58.94 -17.79 -18.09
CA ASN A 986 58.55 -19.19 -17.83
C ASN A 986 57.03 -19.44 -17.95
N CYS A 987 56.31 -18.71 -18.80
CA CYS A 987 54.84 -18.80 -18.91
C CYS A 987 54.38 -19.62 -20.13
N ASP A 988 53.33 -20.42 -19.96
CA ASP A 988 52.61 -21.09 -21.04
C ASP A 988 51.42 -20.22 -21.46
N ILE A 989 51.34 -19.82 -22.73
CA ILE A 989 50.37 -18.85 -23.26
C ILE A 989 49.79 -19.35 -24.58
N TYR A 990 48.63 -20.02 -24.54
CA TYR A 990 48.14 -20.80 -25.68
C TYR A 990 46.64 -20.81 -25.92
N SER A 991 46.23 -21.12 -27.15
CA SER A 991 44.81 -21.23 -27.55
C SER A 991 43.97 -19.99 -27.24
N ASN A 992 44.58 -18.81 -27.09
CA ASN A 992 43.85 -17.56 -26.90
C ASN A 992 43.33 -17.06 -28.27
N TYR A 993 42.12 -16.51 -28.31
CA TYR A 993 41.38 -16.28 -29.56
C TYR A 993 42.03 -15.25 -30.49
N TYR A 994 42.64 -14.21 -29.94
CA TYR A 994 43.43 -13.23 -30.69
C TYR A 994 44.93 -13.42 -30.46
N HIS A 995 45.57 -12.61 -29.63
CA HIS A 995 47.02 -12.65 -29.44
C HIS A 995 47.40 -13.32 -28.11
N GLY A 996 48.49 -14.09 -28.10
CA GLY A 996 49.08 -14.60 -26.86
C GLY A 996 49.59 -13.46 -25.98
N ILE A 997 50.41 -12.58 -26.55
CA ILE A 997 50.87 -11.34 -25.92
C ILE A 997 50.65 -10.18 -26.90
N SER A 998 50.12 -9.04 -26.43
CA SER A 998 49.96 -7.83 -27.23
C SER A 998 50.55 -6.62 -26.50
N LEU A 999 51.33 -5.80 -27.20
CA LEU A 999 51.94 -4.57 -26.71
C LEU A 999 51.55 -3.38 -27.61
N GLN A 1000 50.79 -2.45 -27.04
CA GLN A 1000 50.35 -1.22 -27.69
C GLN A 1000 50.99 -0.02 -26.99
N HIS A 1001 51.69 0.84 -27.73
CA HIS A 1001 52.37 2.01 -27.16
C HIS A 1001 53.18 1.71 -25.88
N SER A 1002 53.86 0.56 -25.86
CA SER A 1002 54.47 -0.06 -24.68
C SER A 1002 55.87 -0.58 -25.00
N SER A 1003 56.85 -0.19 -24.21
CA SER A 1003 58.28 -0.26 -24.58
C SER A 1003 59.19 -0.73 -23.46
N ASN A 1004 60.39 -1.21 -23.77
CA ASN A 1004 61.36 -1.70 -22.78
C ASN A 1004 60.85 -2.86 -21.90
N ASN A 1005 59.85 -3.64 -22.34
CA ASN A 1005 59.37 -4.84 -21.65
C ASN A 1005 60.16 -6.09 -22.11
N THR A 1006 60.26 -7.11 -21.27
CA THR A 1006 61.02 -8.33 -21.54
C THR A 1006 60.10 -9.55 -21.62
N VAL A 1007 60.31 -10.42 -22.61
CA VAL A 1007 59.62 -11.72 -22.74
C VAL A 1007 60.68 -12.81 -22.90
N THR A 1008 60.73 -13.79 -22.00
CA THR A 1008 61.76 -14.83 -22.03
C THR A 1008 61.31 -16.16 -21.44
N ASN A 1009 61.88 -17.29 -21.86
CA ASN A 1009 61.52 -18.64 -21.43
C ASN A 1009 60.00 -18.97 -21.58
N CYS A 1010 59.25 -18.30 -22.45
CA CYS A 1010 57.79 -18.50 -22.57
C CYS A 1010 57.43 -19.44 -23.73
N ASN A 1011 56.41 -20.27 -23.50
CA ASN A 1011 55.78 -21.13 -24.51
C ASN A 1011 54.53 -20.43 -25.05
N ILE A 1012 54.60 -19.91 -26.27
CA ILE A 1012 53.56 -19.08 -26.87
C ILE A 1012 53.03 -19.80 -28.11
N TYR A 1013 51.91 -20.53 -27.98
CA TYR A 1013 51.51 -21.51 -28.99
C TYR A 1013 50.02 -21.58 -29.32
N SER A 1014 49.68 -21.96 -30.55
CA SER A 1014 48.29 -22.15 -31.01
C SER A 1014 47.34 -20.95 -30.80
N ASN A 1015 47.85 -19.71 -30.73
CA ASN A 1015 47.00 -18.52 -30.56
C ASN A 1015 46.38 -18.07 -31.90
N GLY A 1016 45.11 -17.64 -31.84
CA GLY A 1016 44.18 -17.55 -32.98
C GLY A 1016 44.32 -16.35 -33.91
N VAL A 1017 45.23 -15.42 -33.64
CA VAL A 1017 45.73 -14.43 -34.61
C VAL A 1017 47.25 -14.35 -34.56
N SER A 1018 47.86 -14.07 -33.39
CA SER A 1018 49.32 -14.16 -33.30
C SER A 1018 49.89 -14.61 -31.96
N GLY A 1019 51.11 -15.15 -31.97
CA GLY A 1019 51.85 -15.45 -30.76
C GLY A 1019 52.14 -14.17 -29.97
N ILE A 1020 52.86 -13.24 -30.58
CA ILE A 1020 53.09 -11.89 -30.05
C ILE A 1020 52.66 -10.79 -31.05
N ARG A 1021 52.26 -9.63 -30.53
CA ARG A 1021 51.90 -8.44 -31.32
C ARG A 1021 52.52 -7.14 -30.77
N PHE A 1022 53.03 -6.30 -31.67
CA PHE A 1022 53.49 -4.93 -31.41
C PHE A 1022 52.71 -3.93 -32.25
N TYR A 1023 52.31 -2.80 -31.64
CA TYR A 1023 51.49 -1.78 -32.29
C TYR A 1023 51.71 -0.37 -31.70
N PHE A 1024 51.57 0.67 -32.52
CA PHE A 1024 51.71 2.09 -32.12
C PHE A 1024 53.04 2.43 -31.41
N TYR A 1025 54.16 2.17 -32.09
CA TYR A 1025 55.52 2.51 -31.62
C TYR A 1025 55.93 1.79 -30.31
N SER A 1026 55.61 0.50 -30.20
CA SER A 1026 56.02 -0.36 -29.08
C SER A 1026 57.47 -0.83 -29.28
N ASN A 1027 58.41 0.10 -29.08
CA ASN A 1027 59.85 -0.09 -29.33
C ASN A 1027 60.63 -0.67 -28.13
N ASP A 1028 61.87 -1.06 -28.37
CA ASP A 1028 62.90 -1.39 -27.36
C ASP A 1028 62.53 -2.55 -26.40
N ASN A 1029 61.50 -3.33 -26.72
CA ASN A 1029 61.18 -4.55 -25.97
C ASN A 1029 62.20 -5.65 -26.30
N LEU A 1030 62.44 -6.56 -25.35
CA LEU A 1030 63.48 -7.58 -25.37
C LEU A 1030 62.87 -8.98 -25.36
N ILE A 1031 62.96 -9.71 -26.46
CA ILE A 1031 62.27 -10.99 -26.68
C ILE A 1031 63.31 -12.05 -27.05
N TYR A 1032 63.61 -12.98 -26.13
CA TYR A 1032 64.64 -14.00 -26.31
C TYR A 1032 64.37 -15.25 -25.47
N LEU A 1033 64.80 -16.43 -25.94
CA LEU A 1033 64.52 -17.74 -25.35
C LEU A 1033 63.01 -18.08 -25.25
N ASN A 1034 62.21 -17.73 -26.25
CA ASN A 1034 60.79 -18.11 -26.29
C ASN A 1034 60.51 -19.13 -27.40
N ASN A 1035 59.46 -19.93 -27.22
CA ASN A 1035 58.95 -20.87 -28.22
C ASN A 1035 57.68 -20.30 -28.86
N PHE A 1036 57.74 -19.97 -30.16
CA PHE A 1036 56.58 -19.55 -30.95
C PHE A 1036 56.11 -20.70 -31.84
N ILE A 1037 55.10 -21.45 -31.36
CA ILE A 1037 54.70 -22.75 -31.95
C ILE A 1037 53.26 -22.73 -32.48
N ASN A 1038 53.08 -22.92 -33.79
CA ASN A 1038 51.76 -23.12 -34.43
C ASN A 1038 50.69 -22.04 -34.14
N ASN A 1039 51.11 -20.79 -33.87
CA ASN A 1039 50.19 -19.65 -33.91
C ASN A 1039 49.80 -19.36 -35.37
N ILE A 1040 48.72 -18.59 -35.64
CA ILE A 1040 48.38 -18.23 -37.03
C ILE A 1040 49.50 -17.38 -37.66
N ASP A 1041 49.84 -16.25 -37.04
CA ASP A 1041 51.13 -15.58 -37.21
C ASP A 1041 51.98 -15.83 -35.95
N ASN A 1042 53.23 -16.28 -36.06
CA ASN A 1042 54.07 -16.33 -34.85
C ASN A 1042 54.34 -14.93 -34.28
N ILE A 1043 54.42 -13.92 -35.15
CA ILE A 1043 54.58 -12.51 -34.78
C ILE A 1043 53.85 -11.55 -35.74
N TYR A 1044 53.30 -10.47 -35.18
CA TYR A 1044 52.86 -9.29 -35.92
C TYR A 1044 53.51 -8.02 -35.33
N SER A 1045 54.19 -7.20 -36.15
CA SER A 1045 54.75 -5.91 -35.72
C SER A 1045 54.42 -4.81 -36.72
N SER A 1046 53.88 -3.68 -36.24
CA SER A 1046 53.69 -2.45 -37.02
C SER A 1046 54.42 -1.29 -36.36
N ASP A 1047 55.22 -0.57 -37.14
CA ASP A 1047 55.87 0.70 -36.76
C ASP A 1047 56.67 0.62 -35.44
N SER A 1048 57.24 -0.56 -35.15
CA SER A 1048 57.82 -0.88 -33.85
C SER A 1048 59.12 -1.70 -34.00
N THR A 1049 60.23 -1.18 -33.47
CA THR A 1049 61.58 -1.80 -33.55
C THR A 1049 62.02 -2.35 -32.18
N ASN A 1050 62.39 -3.63 -32.12
CA ASN A 1050 62.60 -4.39 -30.89
C ASN A 1050 63.87 -5.28 -30.94
N ILE A 1051 64.26 -5.83 -29.80
CA ILE A 1051 65.48 -6.62 -29.62
C ILE A 1051 65.11 -8.10 -29.50
N TRP A 1052 65.65 -8.92 -30.41
CA TRP A 1052 65.21 -10.30 -30.65
C TRP A 1052 66.15 -11.38 -30.12
N ASN A 1053 67.15 -11.00 -29.32
CA ASN A 1053 68.13 -11.89 -28.73
C ASN A 1053 68.54 -11.45 -27.32
N SER A 1054 69.20 -12.36 -26.58
CA SER A 1054 69.69 -12.10 -25.23
C SER A 1054 70.55 -10.82 -25.14
N PRO A 1055 70.52 -10.07 -24.03
CA PRO A 1055 71.24 -8.79 -23.89
C PRO A 1055 72.77 -8.97 -23.75
N SER A 1056 73.22 -10.18 -23.48
CA SER A 1056 74.63 -10.61 -23.50
C SER A 1056 74.70 -12.04 -24.04
N PRO A 1057 75.88 -12.53 -24.46
CA PRO A 1057 76.08 -13.94 -24.72
C PRO A 1057 75.73 -14.77 -23.47
N ILE A 1058 75.06 -15.90 -23.66
CA ILE A 1058 74.69 -16.87 -22.63
C ILE A 1058 75.55 -18.12 -22.87
N THR A 1059 76.01 -18.76 -21.80
CA THR A 1059 76.63 -20.09 -21.89
C THR A 1059 75.54 -21.15 -21.74
N TYR A 1060 75.40 -22.02 -22.73
CA TYR A 1060 74.31 -22.97 -22.87
C TYR A 1060 74.83 -24.35 -23.27
N THR A 1061 74.01 -25.39 -23.16
CA THR A 1061 74.37 -26.78 -23.51
C THR A 1061 73.34 -27.38 -24.45
N TYR A 1062 73.72 -27.55 -25.71
CA TYR A 1062 72.90 -28.09 -26.79
C TYR A 1062 73.52 -29.37 -27.32
N LYS A 1063 72.70 -30.43 -27.44
CA LYS A 1063 73.10 -31.78 -27.89
C LYS A 1063 74.37 -32.34 -27.21
N GLY A 1064 74.58 -31.97 -25.94
CA GLY A 1064 75.68 -32.43 -25.09
C GLY A 1064 76.96 -31.59 -25.15
N ASN A 1065 77.04 -30.59 -26.03
CA ASN A 1065 78.18 -29.67 -26.13
C ASN A 1065 77.84 -28.33 -25.46
N THR A 1066 78.85 -27.69 -24.85
CA THR A 1066 78.71 -26.35 -24.24
C THR A 1066 79.19 -25.26 -25.19
N TYR A 1067 78.35 -24.26 -25.41
CA TYR A 1067 78.59 -23.11 -26.28
C TYR A 1067 78.37 -21.79 -25.54
N THR A 1068 78.91 -20.69 -26.06
CA THR A 1068 78.68 -19.34 -25.54
C THR A 1068 78.42 -18.38 -26.70
N ASN A 1069 77.16 -17.97 -26.87
CA ASN A 1069 76.72 -17.10 -27.96
C ASN A 1069 75.47 -16.30 -27.51
N TYR A 1070 75.01 -15.33 -28.29
CA TYR A 1070 73.68 -14.75 -28.07
C TYR A 1070 72.60 -15.78 -28.41
N LEU A 1071 71.47 -15.75 -27.72
CA LEU A 1071 70.35 -16.67 -27.96
C LEU A 1071 69.09 -15.88 -28.33
N GLY A 1072 68.49 -16.18 -29.47
CA GLY A 1072 67.22 -15.64 -29.95
C GLY A 1072 66.03 -16.50 -29.50
N ASN A 1073 65.05 -16.69 -30.39
CA ASN A 1073 63.81 -17.42 -30.11
C ASN A 1073 63.67 -18.63 -31.06
N HIS A 1074 62.89 -19.63 -30.63
CA HIS A 1074 62.48 -20.72 -31.49
C HIS A 1074 61.19 -20.36 -32.24
N TRP A 1075 61.19 -20.53 -33.55
CA TRP A 1075 60.06 -20.24 -34.43
C TRP A 1075 59.67 -21.50 -35.19
N SER A 1076 58.41 -21.95 -35.05
CA SER A 1076 57.90 -23.18 -35.69
C SER A 1076 57.86 -23.16 -37.22
N ASP A 1077 57.96 -21.97 -37.82
CA ASP A 1077 58.08 -21.70 -39.25
C ASP A 1077 59.53 -21.43 -39.70
N TYR A 1078 60.52 -21.57 -38.81
CA TYR A 1078 61.92 -21.42 -39.17
C TYR A 1078 62.40 -22.53 -40.11
N THR A 1079 63.05 -22.14 -41.22
CA THR A 1079 63.55 -23.07 -42.26
C THR A 1079 65.02 -22.86 -42.61
N GLY A 1080 65.76 -22.06 -41.82
CA GLY A 1080 67.20 -21.85 -41.99
C GLY A 1080 68.06 -23.01 -41.45
N THR A 1081 69.35 -22.94 -41.71
CA THR A 1081 70.32 -23.99 -41.35
C THR A 1081 71.17 -23.61 -40.15
N ASP A 1082 71.43 -24.57 -39.27
CA ASP A 1082 72.51 -24.59 -38.29
C ASP A 1082 73.67 -25.43 -38.88
N ALA A 1083 74.66 -24.77 -39.48
CA ALA A 1083 75.78 -25.42 -40.16
C ALA A 1083 76.99 -25.64 -39.22
N ASN A 1084 77.10 -24.84 -38.15
CA ASN A 1084 78.17 -24.95 -37.16
C ASN A 1084 77.85 -26.01 -36.05
N ASN A 1085 76.58 -26.41 -35.93
CA ASN A 1085 76.02 -27.34 -34.93
C ASN A 1085 76.06 -26.81 -33.48
N ASP A 1086 76.08 -25.49 -33.30
CA ASP A 1086 75.92 -24.82 -31.99
C ASP A 1086 74.44 -24.73 -31.56
N GLY A 1087 73.50 -24.82 -32.52
CA GLY A 1087 72.06 -24.79 -32.27
C GLY A 1087 71.40 -23.46 -32.64
N ILE A 1088 72.16 -22.46 -33.07
CA ILE A 1088 71.66 -21.20 -33.59
C ILE A 1088 71.67 -21.26 -35.12
N GLY A 1089 70.58 -20.87 -35.74
CA GLY A 1089 70.48 -20.85 -37.20
C GLY A 1089 71.31 -19.72 -37.80
N ASP A 1090 72.19 -20.05 -38.76
CA ASP A 1090 73.08 -19.10 -39.46
C ASP A 1090 72.32 -18.07 -40.32
N THR A 1091 71.01 -18.24 -40.50
CA THR A 1091 70.13 -17.34 -41.26
C THR A 1091 69.16 -16.62 -40.32
N PRO A 1092 69.18 -15.28 -40.22
CA PRO A 1092 68.22 -14.55 -39.39
C PRO A 1092 66.75 -14.82 -39.77
N TYR A 1093 65.87 -14.91 -38.77
CA TYR A 1093 64.42 -14.94 -38.97
C TYR A 1093 63.89 -13.50 -39.07
N SER A 1094 63.14 -13.18 -40.14
CA SER A 1094 62.84 -11.79 -40.50
C SER A 1094 61.50 -11.31 -39.94
N ILE A 1095 61.50 -10.11 -39.35
CA ILE A 1095 60.40 -9.56 -38.54
C ILE A 1095 60.12 -8.12 -39.01
N ASN A 1096 59.58 -8.01 -40.22
CA ASN A 1096 59.29 -6.74 -40.93
C ASN A 1096 60.52 -5.80 -41.08
N SER A 1097 60.76 -4.90 -40.13
CA SER A 1097 61.94 -4.03 -40.10
C SER A 1097 63.11 -4.60 -39.29
N ASP A 1098 62.80 -5.55 -38.41
CA ASP A 1098 63.74 -6.19 -37.50
C ASP A 1098 64.10 -7.59 -38.00
N ASN A 1099 65.07 -8.25 -37.34
CA ASN A 1099 65.32 -9.68 -37.51
C ASN A 1099 65.73 -10.28 -36.16
N ASP A 1100 65.31 -11.51 -35.88
CA ASP A 1100 65.98 -12.37 -34.92
C ASP A 1100 67.25 -12.91 -35.59
N ASN A 1101 68.41 -12.42 -35.14
CA ASN A 1101 69.71 -12.77 -35.71
C ASN A 1101 70.32 -14.03 -35.07
N TYR A 1102 69.66 -14.62 -34.07
CA TYR A 1102 70.13 -15.81 -33.36
C TYR A 1102 68.99 -16.85 -33.15
N PRO A 1103 68.20 -17.18 -34.19
CA PRO A 1103 67.02 -18.03 -34.03
C PRO A 1103 67.41 -19.44 -33.62
N LEU A 1104 66.63 -20.04 -32.72
CA LEU A 1104 66.89 -21.36 -32.16
C LEU A 1104 66.25 -22.43 -33.06
N VAL A 1105 67.06 -23.38 -33.56
CA VAL A 1105 66.57 -24.43 -34.46
C VAL A 1105 65.72 -25.50 -33.76
N GLU A 1106 65.83 -25.60 -32.43
CA GLU A 1106 64.96 -26.42 -31.58
C GLU A 1106 64.32 -25.56 -30.47
N PRO A 1107 63.27 -26.05 -29.78
CA PRO A 1107 62.70 -25.36 -28.62
C PRO A 1107 63.73 -25.04 -27.52
N PHE A 1108 63.59 -23.89 -26.84
CA PHE A 1108 64.64 -23.33 -25.98
C PHE A 1108 65.04 -24.24 -24.79
N GLU A 1109 64.17 -25.16 -24.36
CA GLU A 1109 64.45 -26.12 -23.30
C GLU A 1109 65.63 -27.05 -23.65
N ASN A 1110 65.86 -27.32 -24.94
CA ASN A 1110 66.95 -28.17 -25.44
C ASN A 1110 68.35 -27.54 -25.30
N TYR A 1111 68.42 -26.27 -24.92
CA TYR A 1111 69.66 -25.48 -24.78
C TYR A 1111 70.12 -25.40 -23.32
N PHE A 1112 69.30 -25.82 -22.36
CA PHE A 1112 69.61 -25.82 -20.93
C PHE A 1112 69.55 -27.22 -20.31
N LEU A 1113 69.87 -28.24 -21.12
CA LEU A 1113 69.91 -29.64 -20.74
C LEU A 1113 71.02 -29.92 -19.71
N THR A 1114 70.72 -29.62 -18.46
CA THR A 1114 71.37 -30.27 -17.32
C THR A 1114 70.95 -31.73 -17.27
N THR A 1115 71.89 -32.60 -16.90
CA THR A 1115 71.68 -34.07 -16.79
C THR A 1115 70.36 -34.41 -16.12
N GLU A 1116 69.65 -35.41 -16.66
CA GLU A 1116 68.29 -35.80 -16.27
C GLU A 1116 67.99 -35.59 -14.79
N ASN A 1117 66.88 -34.93 -14.47
CA ASN A 1117 66.43 -34.74 -13.09
C ASN A 1117 65.76 -36.02 -12.54
N ILE A 1118 66.49 -37.13 -12.58
CA ILE A 1118 66.11 -38.43 -11.99
C ILE A 1118 66.24 -38.40 -10.45
N PHE A 1119 65.33 -39.07 -9.76
CA PHE A 1119 65.54 -39.47 -8.37
C PHE A 1119 66.04 -40.92 -8.34
N ASP A 1120 67.34 -41.10 -8.60
CA ASP A 1120 67.99 -42.42 -8.61
C ASP A 1120 68.53 -42.77 -7.20
N THR A 1121 68.36 -44.02 -6.78
CA THR A 1121 68.95 -44.57 -5.55
C THR A 1121 70.29 -45.28 -5.79
N GLY A 1122 70.57 -45.64 -7.06
CA GLY A 1122 71.66 -46.50 -7.48
C GLY A 1122 71.44 -47.98 -7.14
N PRO A 1123 72.21 -48.90 -7.77
CA PRO A 1123 72.19 -50.31 -7.40
C PRO A 1123 72.70 -50.51 -5.97
N SER A 1124 72.12 -51.48 -5.24
CA SER A 1124 72.53 -51.77 -3.87
C SER A 1124 73.89 -52.50 -3.85
N PRO A 1125 74.88 -52.03 -3.07
CA PRO A 1125 76.17 -52.72 -2.93
C PRO A 1125 76.04 -54.04 -2.15
N ASN A 1126 74.97 -54.22 -1.38
CA ASN A 1126 74.60 -55.46 -0.69
C ASN A 1126 73.13 -55.79 -1.01
N PRO A 1127 72.83 -56.29 -2.22
CA PRO A 1127 71.45 -56.44 -2.71
C PRO A 1127 70.72 -57.65 -2.10
N TYR A 1128 71.36 -58.41 -1.21
CA TYR A 1128 70.82 -59.61 -0.58
C TYR A 1128 70.79 -59.49 0.95
N PRO A 1129 69.77 -60.04 1.64
CA PRO A 1129 68.60 -60.74 1.10
C PRO A 1129 67.67 -59.88 0.22
N SER A 1130 67.13 -60.49 -0.82
CA SER A 1130 66.18 -59.89 -1.76
C SER A 1130 64.88 -60.67 -1.69
N ILE A 1131 63.73 -59.98 -1.73
CA ILE A 1131 62.39 -60.58 -1.79
C ILE A 1131 61.39 -59.58 -2.37
N SER A 1132 60.32 -60.07 -3.00
CA SER A 1132 59.18 -59.26 -3.41
C SER A 1132 58.36 -58.77 -2.20
N GLY A 1133 57.76 -57.59 -2.31
CA GLY A 1133 56.91 -57.06 -1.25
C GLY A 1133 56.38 -55.65 -1.51
N THR A 1134 55.83 -55.03 -0.47
CA THR A 1134 55.33 -53.65 -0.52
C THR A 1134 56.17 -52.75 0.37
N HIS A 1135 56.98 -51.89 -0.25
CA HIS A 1135 57.77 -50.85 0.39
C HIS A 1135 56.90 -49.60 0.59
N ASN A 1136 56.98 -48.98 1.75
CA ASN A 1136 56.34 -47.70 2.06
C ASN A 1136 57.36 -46.79 2.73
N GLY A 1137 57.26 -45.50 2.46
CA GLY A 1137 58.27 -44.56 2.93
C GLY A 1137 58.00 -43.12 2.54
N THR A 1138 59.04 -42.30 2.62
CA THR A 1138 59.01 -40.91 2.16
C THR A 1138 60.20 -40.55 1.28
N ILE A 1139 59.97 -39.61 0.35
CA ILE A 1139 60.99 -39.01 -0.53
C ILE A 1139 60.99 -37.49 -0.31
N THR A 1140 62.18 -36.91 -0.20
CA THR A 1140 62.40 -35.46 -0.10
C THR A 1140 63.53 -35.06 -1.04
N SER A 1141 63.21 -34.45 -2.19
CA SER A 1141 64.25 -33.99 -3.13
C SER A 1141 64.92 -32.69 -2.67
N ASN A 1142 66.18 -32.48 -3.05
CA ASN A 1142 66.91 -31.22 -2.85
C ASN A 1142 66.70 -30.21 -4.00
N LYS A 1143 66.05 -30.61 -5.09
CA LYS A 1143 65.77 -29.82 -6.29
C LYS A 1143 64.32 -30.06 -6.78
N THR A 1144 63.94 -29.47 -7.92
CA THR A 1144 62.71 -29.88 -8.63
C THR A 1144 63.01 -31.10 -9.49
N ILE A 1145 62.18 -32.13 -9.36
CA ILE A 1145 62.20 -33.34 -10.20
C ILE A 1145 60.82 -33.52 -10.80
N ILE A 1146 60.77 -33.76 -12.12
CA ILE A 1146 59.56 -34.07 -12.88
C ILE A 1146 59.82 -35.41 -13.57
N ALA A 1147 59.18 -36.48 -13.11
CA ALA A 1147 59.43 -37.84 -13.59
C ALA A 1147 58.14 -38.48 -14.12
N THR A 1148 58.19 -39.04 -15.33
CA THR A 1148 57.06 -39.75 -15.98
C THR A 1148 57.17 -41.27 -15.86
N LYS A 1149 58.37 -41.81 -15.56
CA LYS A 1149 58.65 -43.24 -15.40
C LYS A 1149 59.32 -43.54 -14.05
N LEU A 1150 59.22 -44.81 -13.63
CA LEU A 1150 59.97 -45.41 -12.52
C LEU A 1150 60.69 -46.67 -13.01
N TYR A 1151 62.00 -46.74 -12.78
CA TYR A 1151 62.83 -47.95 -12.96
C TYR A 1151 62.99 -48.70 -11.62
N THR A 1152 63.49 -49.93 -11.64
CA THR A 1152 63.85 -50.69 -10.43
C THR A 1152 65.02 -51.61 -10.74
N TYR A 1153 66.07 -51.61 -9.92
CA TYR A 1153 67.26 -52.44 -10.18
C TYR A 1153 66.97 -53.93 -9.87
N PRO A 1154 67.09 -54.86 -10.84
CA PRO A 1154 66.92 -56.30 -10.59
C PRO A 1154 68.17 -56.92 -9.97
N CYS A 1155 68.02 -57.99 -9.19
CA CYS A 1155 69.15 -58.84 -8.85
C CYS A 1155 69.68 -59.57 -10.11
N GLY A 1156 70.99 -59.85 -10.15
CA GLY A 1156 71.61 -60.46 -11.32
C GLY A 1156 71.00 -61.84 -11.66
N GLY A 1157 70.32 -61.92 -12.81
CA GLY A 1157 69.61 -63.14 -13.25
C GLY A 1157 68.17 -63.27 -12.76
N THR A 1158 67.59 -62.25 -12.10
CA THR A 1158 66.18 -62.21 -11.71
C THR A 1158 65.36 -61.30 -12.63
N GLY A 1159 64.04 -61.49 -12.64
CA GLY A 1159 63.08 -60.63 -13.35
C GLY A 1159 62.57 -59.47 -12.49
N GLY A 1160 63.46 -58.80 -11.75
CA GLY A 1160 63.08 -57.73 -10.81
C GLY A 1160 62.46 -56.52 -11.51
N HIS A 1161 61.30 -56.08 -11.04
CA HIS A 1161 60.54 -54.93 -11.54
C HIS A 1161 59.61 -54.40 -10.44
N THR A 1162 59.01 -53.22 -10.65
CA THR A 1162 57.89 -52.74 -9.82
C THR A 1162 56.56 -53.06 -10.51
N GLU A 1163 55.64 -53.69 -9.78
CA GLU A 1163 54.28 -54.01 -10.24
C GLU A 1163 53.31 -52.83 -10.09
N TYR A 1164 53.53 -51.99 -9.07
CA TYR A 1164 52.72 -50.82 -8.76
C TYR A 1164 53.53 -49.79 -7.99
N ALA A 1165 53.40 -48.52 -8.34
CA ALA A 1165 53.93 -47.39 -7.56
C ALA A 1165 52.87 -46.32 -7.33
N ARG A 1166 52.97 -45.62 -6.20
CA ARG A 1166 52.24 -44.39 -5.91
C ARG A 1166 53.12 -43.41 -5.18
N ILE A 1167 53.10 -42.15 -5.59
CA ILE A 1167 53.80 -41.05 -4.91
C ILE A 1167 52.78 -39.93 -4.67
N TRP A 1168 52.71 -39.40 -3.44
CA TRP A 1168 51.66 -38.44 -3.06
C TRP A 1168 52.00 -37.53 -1.88
N ASN A 1169 51.24 -36.43 -1.76
CA ASN A 1169 51.20 -35.58 -0.57
C ASN A 1169 49.73 -35.33 -0.17
N LYS A 1170 49.41 -34.24 0.55
CA LYS A 1170 48.03 -33.92 0.97
C LYS A 1170 47.10 -33.44 -0.16
N THR A 1171 47.65 -32.95 -1.27
CA THR A 1171 46.90 -32.22 -2.32
C THR A 1171 47.08 -32.78 -3.72
N TRP A 1172 48.03 -33.71 -3.92
CA TRP A 1172 48.36 -34.30 -5.21
C TRP A 1172 48.83 -35.75 -5.06
N ASN A 1173 48.58 -36.59 -6.07
CA ASN A 1173 49.13 -37.93 -6.20
C ASN A 1173 49.27 -38.36 -7.67
N ALA A 1174 50.18 -39.30 -7.92
CA ALA A 1174 50.24 -40.08 -9.16
C ALA A 1174 50.40 -41.58 -8.84
N THR A 1175 49.89 -42.44 -9.72
CA THR A 1175 50.06 -43.90 -9.68
C THR A 1175 50.66 -44.45 -10.96
N ALA A 1176 51.40 -45.54 -10.87
CA ALA A 1176 51.90 -46.32 -12.00
C ALA A 1176 51.57 -47.79 -11.75
N THR A 1177 51.20 -48.53 -12.80
CA THR A 1177 50.89 -49.97 -12.75
C THR A 1177 51.64 -50.67 -13.87
N TRP A 1178 51.97 -51.95 -13.67
CA TRP A 1178 52.74 -52.76 -14.61
C TRP A 1178 51.83 -53.59 -15.52
N ASP A 1179 51.94 -53.38 -16.84
CA ASP A 1179 51.11 -54.02 -17.87
C ASP A 1179 51.69 -55.37 -18.38
N GLY A 1180 52.65 -55.96 -17.65
CA GLY A 1180 53.25 -57.25 -17.97
C GLY A 1180 54.60 -57.17 -18.70
N TYR A 1181 55.13 -58.34 -19.08
CA TYR A 1181 56.45 -58.49 -19.74
C TYR A 1181 56.49 -58.06 -21.23
N ALA A 1182 55.69 -57.06 -21.62
CA ALA A 1182 55.71 -56.48 -22.95
C ALA A 1182 56.56 -55.20 -22.98
N SER A 1183 57.32 -54.99 -24.07
CA SER A 1183 58.18 -53.79 -24.24
C SER A 1183 59.22 -53.62 -23.10
N ASP A 1184 59.51 -52.36 -22.74
CA ASP A 1184 60.40 -51.89 -21.67
C ASP A 1184 59.86 -52.22 -20.25
N TRP A 1185 59.63 -53.50 -19.96
CA TRP A 1185 58.96 -53.99 -18.75
C TRP A 1185 59.68 -53.71 -17.41
N HIS A 1186 60.93 -53.20 -17.45
CA HIS A 1186 61.66 -52.74 -16.27
C HIS A 1186 61.22 -51.32 -15.83
N ASN A 1187 60.56 -50.56 -16.70
CA ASN A 1187 60.07 -49.22 -16.45
C ASN A 1187 58.54 -49.20 -16.43
N ILE A 1188 57.94 -48.66 -15.36
CA ILE A 1188 56.50 -48.35 -15.33
C ILE A 1188 56.26 -46.85 -15.50
N THR A 1189 55.16 -46.49 -16.14
CA THR A 1189 54.81 -45.09 -16.44
C THR A 1189 53.71 -44.62 -15.50
N PHE A 1190 53.81 -43.39 -15.00
CA PHE A 1190 52.79 -42.80 -14.12
C PHE A 1190 51.61 -42.21 -14.91
N ASP A 1191 50.41 -42.28 -14.32
CA ASP A 1191 49.17 -41.68 -14.79
C ASP A 1191 49.25 -40.14 -14.91
N ASN A 1192 50.11 -39.52 -14.12
CA ASN A 1192 50.41 -38.09 -14.09
C ASN A 1192 51.91 -37.90 -13.80
N PRO A 1193 52.59 -36.88 -14.35
CA PRO A 1193 54.00 -36.61 -14.03
C PRO A 1193 54.22 -36.40 -12.53
N VAL A 1194 55.19 -37.11 -11.96
CA VAL A 1194 55.58 -36.99 -10.55
C VAL A 1194 56.41 -35.73 -10.35
N VAL A 1195 55.84 -34.72 -9.69
CA VAL A 1195 56.52 -33.45 -9.39
C VAL A 1195 56.98 -33.41 -7.93
N LEU A 1196 58.26 -33.71 -7.70
CA LEU A 1196 58.91 -33.52 -6.40
C LEU A 1196 59.52 -32.11 -6.34
N LEU A 1197 59.09 -31.29 -5.38
CA LEU A 1197 59.61 -29.93 -5.19
C LEU A 1197 60.76 -29.90 -4.16
N PRO A 1198 61.69 -28.93 -4.25
CA PRO A 1198 62.82 -28.81 -3.34
C PRO A 1198 62.37 -28.74 -1.87
N ASN A 1199 62.98 -29.59 -1.03
CA ASN A 1199 62.74 -29.66 0.42
C ASN A 1199 61.27 -29.90 0.80
N LYS A 1200 60.48 -30.53 -0.08
CA LYS A 1200 59.13 -31.03 0.22
C LYS A 1200 59.14 -32.56 0.35
N THR A 1201 58.46 -33.06 1.37
CA THR A 1201 58.38 -34.49 1.66
C THR A 1201 57.09 -35.08 1.10
N TYR A 1202 57.22 -36.14 0.32
CA TYR A 1202 56.15 -36.92 -0.30
C TYR A 1202 56.16 -38.32 0.29
N ASN A 1203 55.00 -38.95 0.40
CA ASN A 1203 54.90 -40.37 0.74
C ASN A 1203 55.04 -41.20 -0.54
N TYR A 1204 55.55 -42.42 -0.42
CA TYR A 1204 55.51 -43.41 -1.49
C TYR A 1204 55.03 -44.78 -0.99
N THR A 1205 54.47 -45.54 -1.93
CA THR A 1205 54.22 -46.98 -1.85
C THR A 1205 54.72 -47.58 -3.16
N ILE A 1206 55.61 -48.57 -3.08
CA ILE A 1206 56.17 -49.30 -4.23
C ILE A 1206 55.96 -50.78 -3.94
N ARG A 1207 55.29 -51.52 -4.84
CA ARG A 1207 55.13 -52.97 -4.76
C ARG A 1207 56.01 -53.63 -5.82
N THR A 1208 56.97 -54.42 -5.38
CA THR A 1208 57.99 -55.05 -6.22
C THR A 1208 57.63 -56.49 -6.58
N GLY A 1209 57.90 -56.85 -7.84
CA GLY A 1209 57.84 -58.21 -8.36
C GLY A 1209 59.07 -59.04 -7.96
N SER A 1210 59.40 -60.07 -8.73
CA SER A 1210 60.38 -61.10 -8.34
C SER A 1210 61.82 -60.59 -8.18
N TYR A 1211 62.22 -60.38 -6.92
CA TYR A 1211 63.61 -60.14 -6.47
C TYR A 1211 64.25 -58.83 -7.01
N PRO A 1212 63.80 -57.65 -6.53
CA PRO A 1212 64.51 -56.39 -6.70
C PRO A 1212 65.80 -56.37 -5.87
N GLN A 1213 66.75 -55.48 -6.19
CA GLN A 1213 67.81 -55.12 -5.25
C GLN A 1213 67.23 -54.28 -4.10
N ILE A 1214 67.78 -54.47 -2.90
CA ILE A 1214 67.31 -53.79 -1.69
C ILE A 1214 68.49 -53.12 -0.99
N HIS A 1215 68.35 -51.82 -0.70
CA HIS A 1215 69.24 -51.08 0.20
C HIS A 1215 68.79 -51.35 1.63
N HIS A 1216 69.67 -51.98 2.42
CA HIS A 1216 69.40 -52.42 3.79
C HIS A 1216 69.62 -51.27 4.81
N ASN A 1217 68.98 -50.14 4.54
CA ASN A 1217 69.04 -48.91 5.34
C ASN A 1217 67.63 -48.39 5.67
N THR A 1218 67.43 -47.84 6.87
CA THR A 1218 66.22 -47.04 7.21
C THR A 1218 66.11 -45.75 6.38
N SER A 1219 67.25 -45.19 5.97
CA SER A 1219 67.33 -43.95 5.20
C SER A 1219 68.55 -43.97 4.27
N LEU A 1220 68.39 -43.43 3.07
CA LEU A 1220 69.40 -43.35 2.03
C LEU A 1220 69.44 -41.92 1.46
N LEU A 1221 70.64 -41.35 1.43
CA LEU A 1221 70.92 -40.07 0.77
C LEU A 1221 71.38 -40.35 -0.66
N THR A 1222 70.61 -39.86 -1.63
CA THR A 1222 70.97 -39.83 -3.05
C THR A 1222 71.55 -38.45 -3.41
N PRO A 1223 72.20 -38.28 -4.57
CA PRO A 1223 72.67 -36.96 -5.04
C PRO A 1223 71.54 -35.91 -5.12
N ASN A 1224 70.30 -36.37 -5.32
CA ASN A 1224 69.13 -35.52 -5.58
C ASN A 1224 68.10 -35.51 -4.43
N GLY A 1225 68.43 -36.07 -3.26
CA GLY A 1225 67.66 -35.94 -2.01
C GLY A 1225 67.65 -37.19 -1.12
N TRP A 1226 66.73 -37.24 -0.17
CA TRP A 1226 66.59 -38.36 0.77
C TRP A 1226 65.42 -39.28 0.40
N ILE A 1227 65.62 -40.59 0.54
CA ILE A 1227 64.54 -41.59 0.58
C ILE A 1227 64.62 -42.37 1.89
N ASN A 1228 63.47 -42.57 2.54
CA ASN A 1228 63.37 -43.24 3.83
C ASN A 1228 62.42 -44.43 3.71
N CYS A 1229 62.76 -45.57 4.32
CA CYS A 1229 61.80 -46.63 4.58
C CYS A 1229 61.03 -46.28 5.86
N THR A 1230 59.70 -46.34 5.81
CA THR A 1230 58.86 -46.36 7.01
C THR A 1230 58.30 -47.75 7.30
N LYS A 1231 58.11 -48.58 6.27
CA LYS A 1231 57.64 -49.97 6.41
C LYS A 1231 57.75 -50.74 5.09
N PHE A 1232 58.62 -51.74 5.03
CA PHE A 1232 58.56 -52.83 4.06
C PHE A 1232 57.76 -54.00 4.61
N VAL A 1233 57.02 -54.70 3.75
CA VAL A 1233 56.32 -55.96 4.06
C VAL A 1233 56.61 -56.97 2.95
N ASP A 1234 57.22 -58.10 3.28
CA ASP A 1234 57.48 -59.16 2.31
C ASP A 1234 56.23 -59.98 1.97
N ALA A 1235 56.32 -60.81 0.92
CA ALA A 1235 55.24 -61.68 0.47
C ALA A 1235 54.73 -62.69 1.53
N ASN A 1236 55.46 -62.92 2.63
CA ASN A 1236 55.04 -63.75 3.76
C ASN A 1236 54.42 -62.93 4.91
N GLY A 1237 54.27 -61.62 4.74
CA GLY A 1237 53.69 -60.70 5.73
C GLY A 1237 54.66 -60.24 6.82
N LYS A 1238 55.94 -60.61 6.74
CA LYS A 1238 56.96 -60.15 7.70
C LYS A 1238 57.37 -58.71 7.38
N LYS A 1239 57.60 -57.92 8.43
CA LYS A 1239 57.85 -56.47 8.36
C LYS A 1239 59.32 -56.15 8.61
N TYR A 1240 59.78 -55.10 7.96
CA TYR A 1240 61.12 -54.54 8.06
C TYR A 1240 61.01 -53.01 8.00
N GLU A 1241 61.90 -52.27 8.64
CA GLU A 1241 61.84 -50.80 8.73
C GLU A 1241 63.10 -50.15 8.10
N ASP A 1242 63.89 -50.99 7.43
CA ASP A 1242 65.25 -50.76 6.97
C ASP A 1242 65.48 -51.25 5.53
N TRP A 1243 64.41 -51.47 4.74
CA TRP A 1243 64.49 -52.13 3.42
C TRP A 1243 63.93 -51.21 2.30
N ILE A 1244 64.79 -50.35 1.77
CA ILE A 1244 64.49 -49.42 0.67
C ILE A 1244 64.67 -50.15 -0.68
N PRO A 1245 63.71 -50.07 -1.63
CA PRO A 1245 63.90 -50.63 -2.97
C PRO A 1245 64.94 -49.81 -3.75
N ALA A 1246 65.76 -50.48 -4.55
CA ALA A 1246 66.74 -49.81 -5.41
C ALA A 1246 66.12 -49.30 -6.72
#